data_AF-A0AAP0SH96-F1
#
_entry.id   AF-A0AAP0SH96-F1
#
_cell.length_a   1.000
_cell.length_b   1.000
_cell.length_c   1.000
_cell.angle_alpha   90.00
_cell.angle_beta   90.00
_cell.angle_gamma   90.00
#
_symmetry.space_group_name_H-M   'P 1'
#
loop_
_entity.id
_entity.type
_entity.pdbx_description
1 polymer ?
#
loop_
_entity_poly.entity_id
_entity_poly.type
_entity_poly.pdbx_seq_one_letter_code
_entity_poly.pdbx_strand_id
1 'polypeptide(L)'
;MSMHVARPKMLGFVSEEVSAWLVAGVAFVAGSLLTALLALATHDLYHQQLRQRFELLASERYSRIEERFEDQVQRLDGLRRFFVFSSNVTLDAFNGYAQPLLYRTQAYAWAPRVAGEAREAFERGAAQTLGKPFAIHELTDAGSLQVAAPRPFYYPLYYTQALSHQAQPLGLDMLSQPLRQAALDRARQPGSMAVSAPLNLSNVDPAFTRGVLMVAPVFAPGNTASAPDGYVLAVISLQQLMAEGLPSPSQDNLVVRILDLSGQGRREVLFQSGNEGASTELTASHLLRLADHDYQLDIQPSLAFMEANRSSAVNAVVLLGGLLSLLLSALLFSLFGQRQRALTLVEQRTGELRVSEQSLRDTHNQLRSVLDAATQVAIIATSLRGVISTFNAGAERMLGYHSAEVIGQLTLEDLVLPQELQARARALSQRYGREVSAAQAMFAETVQEGESEPGEWTLLRKDGSHLLANMLVTAVLDEHGLWVGHLAICIDVTERKRVHEALAARDRLLEKLSAEVPGGIYQFHLDRDGHSCFSYASEGLRDIYEIDPQRLREDATAVFERIHPDDLARVRASIRYSADHLTPWREEYRVVLPAAGMRWIRGEATPEPAEQGATLWHGYLTDISDLKRVEEELRALSVTDSLTGIHNRRYFQERLKTELERAQRDSQDLAVIMLDIDHFKRINDLYGHAVGDHVLRSLCQRINHRLRRTDVFCRLGGEEFMVLCPGSNAERAYTLALELWQGLRSMPVDGVGMVTASFGVAGWRPGEGADALLLRADSGVYAAKQAGRDRVEGEQP
;
A
#
# COMPACT_ATOMS: atom_id res chain seq x y z
N MET A 1 50.47 24.84 -43.94
CA MET A 1 50.11 24.44 -42.57
C MET A 1 48.65 24.02 -42.57
N SER A 2 48.38 22.72 -42.59
CA SER A 2 47.01 22.17 -42.57
C SER A 2 46.86 21.26 -41.36
N MET A 3 45.99 21.66 -40.44
CA MET A 3 45.64 20.90 -39.23
C MET A 3 44.81 19.66 -39.61
N HIS A 4 45.29 18.49 -39.21
CA HIS A 4 44.48 17.28 -39.12
C HIS A 4 43.66 17.33 -37.84
N VAL A 5 42.34 17.38 -37.96
CA VAL A 5 41.41 17.11 -36.85
C VAL A 5 41.03 15.63 -36.92
N ALA A 6 41.60 14.85 -36.01
CA ALA A 6 41.23 13.45 -35.79
C ALA A 6 39.92 13.39 -34.98
N ARG A 7 38.88 12.75 -35.53
CA ARG A 7 37.69 12.35 -34.77
C ARG A 7 37.98 11.06 -33.99
N PRO A 8 37.58 10.93 -32.71
CA PRO A 8 37.87 9.75 -31.91
C PRO A 8 36.92 8.60 -32.28
N LYS A 9 37.51 7.43 -32.54
CA LYS A 9 36.83 6.13 -32.65
C LYS A 9 36.47 5.64 -31.23
N MET A 10 35.22 5.77 -30.83
CA MET A 10 34.65 5.04 -29.69
C MET A 10 33.52 4.14 -30.24
N LEU A 11 33.62 2.83 -29.98
CA LEU A 11 32.82 1.69 -30.48
C LEU A 11 33.27 1.08 -31.84
N GLY A 12 34.39 0.36 -31.80
CA GLY A 12 34.89 -0.49 -32.90
C GLY A 12 34.36 -1.93 -32.93
N PHE A 13 33.14 -2.19 -32.43
CA PHE A 13 32.58 -3.55 -32.33
C PHE A 13 31.46 -3.89 -33.32
N VAL A 14 31.12 -2.99 -34.25
CA VAL A 14 30.05 -3.22 -35.23
C VAL A 14 30.62 -2.99 -36.63
N SER A 15 31.00 -4.07 -37.30
CA SER A 15 31.34 -4.06 -38.73
C SER A 15 30.12 -3.69 -39.57
N GLU A 16 30.32 -3.15 -40.77
CA GLU A 16 29.24 -2.77 -41.71
C GLU A 16 28.36 -3.95 -42.19
N GLU A 17 28.67 -5.18 -41.77
CA GLU A 17 27.98 -6.43 -42.13
C GLU A 17 27.22 -7.10 -40.97
N VAL A 18 26.83 -6.37 -39.90
CA VAL A 18 26.05 -7.03 -38.84
C VAL A 18 24.64 -7.35 -39.33
N SER A 19 24.36 -8.66 -39.50
CA SER A 19 23.04 -9.20 -39.84
C SER A 19 21.98 -8.75 -38.84
N ALA A 20 20.82 -8.29 -39.33
CA ALA A 20 19.69 -7.88 -38.50
C ALA A 20 19.27 -8.93 -37.45
N TRP A 21 19.45 -10.22 -37.78
CA TRP A 21 19.24 -11.34 -36.85
C TRP A 21 20.18 -11.31 -35.64
N LEU A 22 21.43 -10.89 -35.83
CA LEU A 22 22.42 -10.84 -34.77
C LEU A 22 22.09 -9.71 -33.78
N VAL A 23 21.72 -8.53 -34.28
CA VAL A 23 21.29 -7.40 -33.42
C VAL A 23 20.04 -7.76 -32.62
N ALA A 24 19.03 -8.33 -33.29
CA ALA A 24 17.78 -8.75 -32.66
C ALA A 24 18.01 -9.85 -31.62
N GLY A 25 18.88 -10.83 -31.92
CA GLY A 25 19.25 -11.90 -31.00
C GLY A 25 19.97 -11.39 -29.76
N VAL A 26 20.96 -10.50 -29.93
CA VAL A 26 21.68 -9.88 -28.81
C VAL A 26 20.73 -9.08 -27.92
N ALA A 27 19.83 -8.29 -28.51
CA ALA A 27 18.84 -7.53 -27.75
C ALA A 27 17.87 -8.43 -26.97
N PHE A 28 17.41 -9.54 -27.58
CA PHE A 28 16.54 -10.50 -26.91
C PHE A 28 17.23 -11.18 -25.73
N VAL A 29 18.49 -11.61 -25.91
CA VAL A 29 19.29 -12.22 -24.85
C VAL A 29 19.55 -11.21 -23.72
N ALA A 30 19.95 -9.98 -24.05
CA ALA A 30 20.18 -8.94 -23.05
C ALA A 30 18.91 -8.60 -22.26
N GLY A 31 17.77 -8.46 -22.94
CA GLY A 31 16.47 -8.20 -22.30
C GLY A 31 15.98 -9.36 -21.44
N SER A 32 16.16 -10.60 -21.90
CA SER A 32 15.83 -11.81 -21.13
C SER A 32 16.70 -11.93 -19.87
N LEU A 33 17.99 -11.61 -19.99
CA LEU A 33 18.94 -11.64 -18.88
C LEU A 33 18.63 -10.55 -17.85
N LEU A 34 18.29 -9.33 -18.31
CA LEU A 34 17.81 -8.26 -17.43
C LEU A 34 16.50 -8.64 -16.74
N THR A 35 15.55 -9.23 -17.46
CA THR A 35 14.27 -9.71 -16.91
C THR A 35 14.50 -10.79 -15.85
N ALA A 36 15.41 -11.73 -16.10
CA ALA A 36 15.79 -12.76 -15.13
C ALA A 36 16.43 -12.16 -13.87
N LEU A 37 17.34 -11.19 -14.03
CA LEU A 37 17.94 -10.47 -12.89
C LEU A 37 16.88 -9.72 -12.08
N LEU A 38 15.94 -9.04 -12.73
CA LEU A 38 14.87 -8.32 -12.07
C LEU A 38 13.90 -9.28 -11.34
N ALA A 39 13.59 -10.42 -11.95
CA ALA A 39 12.77 -11.46 -11.35
C ALA A 39 13.43 -12.07 -10.11
N LEU A 40 14.74 -12.35 -10.17
CA LEU A 40 15.53 -12.80 -9.01
C LEU A 40 15.54 -11.75 -7.91
N ALA A 41 15.82 -10.49 -8.23
CA ALA A 41 15.81 -9.40 -7.24
C ALA A 41 14.42 -9.21 -6.60
N THR A 42 13.35 -9.33 -7.38
CA THR A 42 11.97 -9.25 -6.88
C THR A 42 11.63 -10.42 -5.98
N HIS A 43 12.11 -11.62 -6.32
CA HIS A 43 11.94 -12.83 -5.51
C HIS A 43 12.68 -12.71 -4.16
N ASP A 44 13.92 -12.23 -4.17
CA ASP A 44 14.70 -11.99 -2.96
C ASP A 44 14.05 -10.94 -2.05
N LEU A 45 13.61 -9.81 -2.62
CA LEU A 45 12.89 -8.77 -1.89
C LEU A 45 11.60 -9.31 -1.26
N TYR A 46 10.85 -10.12 -1.99
CA TYR A 46 9.65 -10.77 -1.49
C TYR A 46 9.97 -11.68 -0.29
N HIS A 47 10.98 -12.53 -0.38
CA HIS A 47 11.39 -13.40 0.72
C HIS A 47 11.86 -12.63 1.95
N GLN A 48 12.61 -11.54 1.75
CA GLN A 48 13.03 -10.64 2.83
C GLN A 48 11.82 -9.98 3.53
N GLN A 49 10.88 -9.44 2.75
CA GLN A 49 9.66 -8.83 3.30
C GLN A 49 8.79 -9.84 4.06
N LEU A 50 8.63 -11.05 3.50
CA LEU A 50 7.87 -12.13 4.13
C LEU A 50 8.50 -12.52 5.48
N ARG A 51 9.83 -12.66 5.52
CA ARG A 51 10.58 -12.97 6.74
C ARG A 51 10.47 -11.86 7.78
N GLN A 52 10.65 -10.59 7.40
CA GLN A 52 10.51 -9.46 8.31
C GLN A 52 9.11 -9.36 8.91
N ARG A 53 8.06 -9.56 8.11
CA ARG A 53 6.67 -9.59 8.60
C ARG A 53 6.44 -10.73 9.59
N PHE A 54 6.96 -11.92 9.26
CA PHE A 54 6.88 -13.08 10.15
C PHE A 54 7.60 -12.81 11.48
N GLU A 55 8.85 -12.33 11.44
CA GLU A 55 9.64 -12.02 12.64
C GLU A 55 8.95 -10.97 13.53
N LEU A 56 8.36 -9.93 12.93
CA LEU A 56 7.62 -8.90 13.67
C LEU A 56 6.39 -9.49 14.40
N LEU A 57 5.57 -10.26 13.70
CA LEU A 57 4.39 -10.90 14.30
C LEU A 57 4.79 -11.95 15.34
N ALA A 58 5.83 -12.73 15.08
CA ALA A 58 6.36 -13.74 15.99
C ALA A 58 6.89 -13.08 17.28
N SER A 59 7.64 -11.98 17.17
CA SER A 59 8.15 -11.22 18.33
C SER A 59 7.02 -10.61 19.15
N GLU A 60 5.99 -10.06 18.51
CA GLU A 60 4.81 -9.54 19.22
C GLU A 60 4.08 -10.66 19.96
N ARG A 61 3.90 -11.82 19.31
CA ARG A 61 3.27 -13.00 19.92
C ARG A 61 4.09 -13.53 21.08
N TYR A 62 5.41 -13.63 20.94
CA TYR A 62 6.34 -14.03 21.99
C TYR A 62 6.20 -13.12 23.22
N SER A 63 6.30 -11.80 23.04
CA SER A 63 6.25 -10.83 24.15
C SER A 63 4.94 -10.96 24.95
N ARG A 64 3.80 -11.12 24.27
CA ARG A 64 2.50 -11.32 24.92
C ARG A 64 2.38 -12.66 25.67
N ILE A 65 3.09 -13.69 25.24
CA ILE A 65 3.10 -15.00 25.90
C ILE A 65 4.07 -14.97 27.10
N GLU A 66 5.22 -14.35 26.95
CA GLU A 66 6.20 -14.12 28.01
C GLU A 66 5.59 -13.34 29.18
N GLU A 67 4.93 -12.22 28.90
CA GLU A 67 4.20 -11.42 29.92
C GLU A 67 3.19 -12.27 30.70
N ARG A 68 2.46 -13.18 30.03
CA ARG A 68 1.51 -14.08 30.70
C ARG A 68 2.20 -15.08 31.63
N PHE A 69 3.40 -15.55 31.29
CA PHE A 69 4.17 -16.46 32.13
C PHE A 69 4.68 -15.71 33.36
N GLU A 70 5.23 -14.51 33.17
CA GLU A 70 5.67 -13.64 34.27
C GLU A 70 4.53 -13.29 35.23
N ASP A 71 3.35 -12.99 34.69
CA ASP A 71 2.13 -12.75 35.47
C ASP A 71 1.80 -13.91 36.42
N GLN A 72 1.96 -15.17 35.98
CA GLN A 72 1.69 -16.32 36.85
C GLN A 72 2.66 -16.36 38.04
N VAL A 73 3.93 -16.03 37.79
CA VAL A 73 4.97 -15.97 38.83
C VAL A 73 4.63 -14.88 39.84
N GLN A 74 4.30 -13.68 39.36
CA GLN A 74 3.98 -12.53 40.21
C GLN A 74 2.74 -12.77 41.07
N ARG A 75 1.69 -13.40 40.52
CA ARG A 75 0.46 -13.71 41.26
C ARG A 75 0.67 -14.72 42.37
N LEU A 76 1.42 -15.80 42.09
CA LEU A 76 1.75 -16.78 43.12
C LEU A 76 2.64 -16.17 44.20
N ASP A 77 3.59 -15.31 43.84
CA ASP A 77 4.41 -14.58 44.80
C ASP A 77 3.56 -13.61 45.65
N GLY A 78 2.55 -12.96 45.06
CA GLY A 78 1.56 -12.16 45.77
C GLY A 78 0.82 -12.97 46.84
N LEU A 79 0.30 -14.14 46.46
CA LEU A 79 -0.34 -15.08 47.39
C LEU A 79 0.62 -15.59 48.47
N ARG A 80 1.87 -15.89 48.11
CA ARG A 80 2.92 -16.26 49.08
C ARG A 80 3.13 -15.14 50.10
N ARG A 81 3.29 -13.89 49.66
CA ARG A 81 3.45 -12.73 50.54
C ARG A 81 2.23 -12.51 51.43
N PHE A 82 1.03 -12.72 50.92
CA PHE A 82 -0.20 -12.67 51.71
C PHE A 82 -0.14 -13.62 52.91
N PHE A 83 0.33 -14.86 52.73
CA PHE A 83 0.54 -15.79 53.84
C PHE A 83 1.73 -15.42 54.75
N VAL A 84 2.82 -14.87 54.21
CA VAL A 84 3.99 -14.46 55.01
C VAL A 84 3.67 -13.31 55.98
N PHE A 85 2.86 -12.34 55.54
CA PHE A 85 2.58 -11.12 56.31
C PHE A 85 1.24 -11.13 57.06
N SER A 86 0.47 -12.21 56.95
CA SER A 86 -0.79 -12.38 57.69
C SER A 86 -0.58 -13.28 58.90
N SER A 87 -0.93 -12.79 60.09
CA SER A 87 -0.78 -13.55 61.35
C SER A 87 -1.80 -14.67 61.53
N ASN A 88 -2.96 -14.58 60.88
CA ASN A 88 -3.95 -15.66 60.83
C ASN A 88 -4.78 -15.53 59.54
N VAL A 89 -4.77 -16.57 58.69
CA VAL A 89 -5.51 -16.58 57.42
C VAL A 89 -6.72 -17.47 57.60
N THR A 90 -7.93 -16.88 57.56
CA THR A 90 -9.19 -17.63 57.53
C THR A 90 -9.51 -18.11 56.12
N LEU A 91 -10.41 -19.11 56.00
CA LEU A 91 -10.88 -19.59 54.70
C LEU A 91 -11.51 -18.45 53.86
N ASP A 92 -12.31 -17.58 54.48
CA ASP A 92 -12.93 -16.45 53.78
C ASP A 92 -11.91 -15.42 53.30
N ALA A 93 -10.87 -15.13 54.10
CA ALA A 93 -9.79 -14.24 53.70
C ALA A 93 -8.98 -14.82 52.53
N PHE A 94 -8.68 -16.12 52.58
CA PHE A 94 -8.03 -16.83 51.47
C PHE A 94 -8.90 -16.78 50.21
N ASN A 95 -10.19 -17.11 50.30
CA ASN A 95 -11.10 -17.10 49.16
C ASN A 95 -11.23 -15.69 48.58
N GLY A 96 -11.37 -14.66 49.42
CA GLY A 96 -11.45 -13.26 49.00
C GLY A 96 -10.20 -12.78 48.26
N TYR A 97 -9.02 -13.24 48.68
CA TYR A 97 -7.75 -12.89 48.03
C TYR A 97 -7.48 -13.73 46.77
N ALA A 98 -7.77 -15.03 46.79
CA ALA A 98 -7.47 -15.96 45.70
C ALA A 98 -8.49 -15.89 44.55
N GLN A 99 -9.76 -15.58 44.82
CA GLN A 99 -10.83 -15.55 43.81
C GLN A 99 -10.53 -14.59 42.65
N PRO A 100 -10.07 -13.34 42.86
CA PRO A 100 -9.71 -12.44 41.76
C PRO A 100 -8.48 -12.90 40.98
N LEU A 101 -7.59 -13.69 41.60
CA LEU A 101 -6.36 -14.17 40.99
C LEU A 101 -6.58 -15.33 40.01
N LEU A 102 -7.74 -16.00 40.08
CA LEU A 102 -8.11 -17.16 39.24
C LEU A 102 -8.19 -16.85 37.73
N TYR A 103 -8.00 -15.61 37.31
CA TYR A 103 -7.96 -15.27 35.90
C TYR A 103 -6.79 -16.00 35.19
N ARG A 104 -7.09 -16.92 34.27
CA ARG A 104 -6.12 -17.77 33.53
C ARG A 104 -5.33 -18.78 34.38
N THR A 105 -5.74 -19.03 35.63
CA THR A 105 -5.19 -20.06 36.51
C THR A 105 -6.32 -20.99 36.95
N GLN A 106 -6.11 -22.31 36.94
CA GLN A 106 -7.16 -23.29 37.27
C GLN A 106 -7.54 -23.25 38.75
N ALA A 107 -6.54 -23.19 39.62
CA ALA A 107 -6.74 -23.15 41.06
C ALA A 107 -5.55 -22.55 41.80
N TYR A 108 -5.82 -21.94 42.95
CA TYR A 108 -4.82 -21.64 43.97
C TYR A 108 -5.10 -22.47 45.21
N ALA A 109 -4.04 -22.92 45.89
CA ALA A 109 -4.18 -23.69 47.11
C ALA A 109 -3.11 -23.36 48.15
N TRP A 110 -3.39 -23.74 49.39
CA TRP A 110 -2.48 -23.63 50.52
C TRP A 110 -2.29 -25.00 51.19
N ALA A 111 -1.04 -25.41 51.35
CA ALA A 111 -0.65 -26.66 51.99
C ALA A 111 0.29 -26.37 53.18
N PRO A 112 -0.22 -26.29 54.42
CA PRO A 112 0.59 -26.09 55.60
C PRO A 112 1.45 -27.32 55.91
N ARG A 113 2.58 -27.12 56.58
CA ARG A 113 3.42 -28.18 57.12
C ARG A 113 2.80 -28.72 58.42
N VAL A 114 2.48 -30.00 58.46
CA VAL A 114 1.93 -30.67 59.64
C VAL A 114 2.89 -31.74 60.12
N ALA A 115 3.42 -31.61 61.34
CA ALA A 115 4.26 -32.65 61.94
C ALA A 115 3.43 -33.91 62.24
N GLY A 116 4.03 -35.10 62.08
CA GLY A 116 3.33 -36.37 62.25
C GLY A 116 2.69 -36.53 63.63
N GLU A 117 3.37 -36.06 64.68
CA GLU A 117 2.87 -36.03 66.06
C GLU A 117 1.69 -35.08 66.28
N ALA A 118 1.55 -34.04 65.44
CA ALA A 118 0.50 -33.04 65.53
C ALA A 118 -0.71 -33.36 64.62
N ARG A 119 -0.66 -34.45 63.85
CA ARG A 119 -1.68 -34.81 62.86
C ARG A 119 -3.09 -34.86 63.44
N GLU A 120 -3.31 -35.60 64.53
CA GLU A 120 -4.64 -35.77 65.12
C GLU A 120 -5.22 -34.47 65.69
N ALA A 121 -4.35 -33.59 66.21
CA ALA A 121 -4.76 -32.27 66.66
C ALA A 121 -5.13 -31.38 65.47
N PHE A 122 -4.35 -31.42 64.40
CA PHE A 122 -4.61 -30.69 63.16
C PHE A 122 -5.91 -31.14 62.49
N GLU A 123 -6.14 -32.44 62.30
CA GLU A 123 -7.35 -32.98 61.66
C GLU A 123 -8.62 -32.58 62.44
N ARG A 124 -8.59 -32.65 63.78
CA ARG A 124 -9.70 -32.18 64.63
C ARG A 124 -9.93 -30.68 64.53
N GLY A 125 -8.87 -29.86 64.56
CA GLY A 125 -8.98 -28.41 64.41
C GLY A 125 -9.51 -28.02 63.03
N ALA A 126 -8.97 -28.62 61.97
CA ALA A 126 -9.41 -28.43 60.59
C ALA A 126 -10.90 -28.79 60.42
N ALA A 127 -11.36 -29.90 60.99
CA ALA A 127 -12.75 -30.31 60.90
C ALA A 127 -13.70 -29.32 61.59
N GLN A 128 -13.28 -28.74 62.73
CA GLN A 128 -14.04 -27.70 63.44
C GLN A 128 -14.09 -26.39 62.64
N THR A 129 -12.95 -25.92 62.12
CA THR A 129 -12.88 -24.66 61.36
C THR A 129 -13.62 -24.73 60.03
N LEU A 130 -13.52 -25.85 59.31
CA LEU A 130 -14.14 -26.03 58.00
C LEU A 130 -15.61 -26.49 58.10
N GLY A 131 -16.06 -26.91 59.29
CA GLY A 131 -17.43 -27.41 59.53
C GLY A 131 -17.74 -28.74 58.83
N LYS A 132 -16.72 -29.53 58.47
CA LYS A 132 -16.82 -30.78 57.69
C LYS A 132 -15.76 -31.78 58.17
N PRO A 133 -15.98 -33.11 58.06
CA PRO A 133 -14.93 -34.08 58.34
C PRO A 133 -13.67 -33.80 57.51
N PHE A 134 -12.51 -33.80 58.17
CA PHE A 134 -11.21 -33.58 57.53
C PHE A 134 -10.24 -34.68 57.98
N ALA A 135 -9.58 -35.31 57.01
CA ALA A 135 -8.52 -36.29 57.24
C ALA A 135 -7.43 -36.12 56.18
N ILE A 136 -6.19 -36.44 56.52
CA ILE A 136 -5.09 -36.42 55.56
C ILE A 136 -5.15 -37.70 54.71
N HIS A 137 -5.24 -37.52 53.40
CA HIS A 137 -5.37 -38.59 52.41
C HIS A 137 -4.14 -38.66 51.50
N GLU A 138 -3.81 -39.85 51.03
CA GLU A 138 -2.86 -40.09 49.95
C GLU A 138 -3.58 -40.64 48.72
N LEU A 139 -3.09 -40.30 47.53
CA LEU A 139 -3.59 -40.86 46.29
C LEU A 139 -2.85 -42.16 45.99
N THR A 140 -3.59 -43.26 45.81
CA THR A 140 -3.02 -44.55 45.40
C THR A 140 -2.62 -44.54 43.92
N ASP A 141 -1.81 -45.51 43.49
CA ASP A 141 -1.48 -45.71 42.06
C ASP A 141 -2.72 -45.95 41.19
N ALA A 142 -3.82 -46.43 41.79
CA ALA A 142 -5.11 -46.61 41.14
C ALA A 142 -5.95 -45.32 41.06
N GLY A 143 -5.44 -44.19 41.55
CA GLY A 143 -6.11 -42.88 41.53
C GLY A 143 -7.20 -42.70 42.60
N SER A 144 -7.33 -43.64 43.55
CA SER A 144 -8.29 -43.55 44.66
C SER A 144 -7.66 -42.86 45.88
N LEU A 145 -8.48 -42.15 46.66
CA LEU A 145 -8.06 -41.53 47.92
C LEU A 145 -8.12 -42.55 49.06
N GLN A 146 -7.04 -42.68 49.81
CA GLN A 146 -6.97 -43.47 51.03
C GLN A 146 -6.40 -42.62 52.18
N VAL A 147 -6.73 -42.93 53.43
CA VAL A 147 -6.12 -42.27 54.59
C VAL A 147 -4.60 -42.47 54.57
N ALA A 148 -3.85 -41.38 54.66
CA ALA A 148 -2.40 -41.41 54.52
C ALA A 148 -1.72 -42.23 55.63
N ALA A 149 -0.70 -43.02 55.28
CA ALA A 149 0.13 -43.72 56.25
C ALA A 149 0.89 -42.75 57.19
N PRO A 150 1.31 -43.18 58.41
CA PRO A 150 2.13 -42.38 59.32
C PRO A 150 3.46 -41.91 58.69
N ARG A 151 3.71 -40.58 58.67
CA ARG A 151 4.92 -39.92 58.14
C ARG A 151 5.41 -38.86 59.12
N PRO A 152 6.71 -38.49 59.11
CA PRO A 152 7.26 -37.46 60.00
C PRO A 152 6.63 -36.07 59.80
N PHE A 153 6.19 -35.76 58.58
CA PHE A 153 5.48 -34.54 58.24
C PHE A 153 4.59 -34.76 57.02
N TYR A 154 3.59 -33.90 56.87
CA TYR A 154 2.62 -33.88 55.78
C TYR A 154 2.47 -32.46 55.22
N TYR A 155 2.04 -32.36 53.97
CA TYR A 155 1.60 -31.12 53.35
C TYR A 155 0.19 -31.30 52.78
N PRO A 156 -0.84 -31.43 53.64
CA PRO A 156 -2.22 -31.60 53.20
C PRO A 156 -2.76 -30.31 52.58
N LEU A 157 -3.50 -30.41 51.47
CA LEU A 157 -4.26 -29.28 50.95
C LEU A 157 -5.30 -28.81 51.98
N TYR A 158 -5.09 -27.62 52.54
CA TYR A 158 -5.94 -27.08 53.61
C TYR A 158 -6.94 -26.06 53.08
N TYR A 159 -6.50 -25.16 52.19
CA TYR A 159 -7.39 -24.28 51.44
C TYR A 159 -7.22 -24.48 49.94
N THR A 160 -8.30 -24.36 49.19
CA THR A 160 -8.32 -24.46 47.74
C THR A 160 -9.41 -23.57 47.17
N GLN A 161 -9.06 -22.83 46.12
CA GLN A 161 -9.99 -22.00 45.36
C GLN A 161 -9.76 -22.30 43.89
N ALA A 162 -10.80 -22.67 43.15
CA ALA A 162 -10.69 -23.15 41.77
C ALA A 162 -11.80 -22.57 40.88
N LEU A 163 -11.54 -22.50 39.57
CA LEU A 163 -12.54 -22.13 38.56
C LEU A 163 -13.58 -23.23 38.33
N SER A 164 -13.15 -24.50 38.36
CA SER A 164 -14.05 -25.66 38.23
C SER A 164 -14.90 -25.82 39.50
N HIS A 165 -16.16 -26.21 39.33
CA HIS A 165 -17.04 -26.59 40.44
C HIS A 165 -16.52 -27.79 41.25
N GLN A 166 -15.53 -28.52 40.74
CA GLN A 166 -14.86 -29.63 41.42
C GLN A 166 -13.40 -29.26 41.73
N ALA A 167 -13.18 -28.59 42.86
CA ALA A 167 -11.84 -28.31 43.37
C ALA A 167 -11.12 -29.61 43.79
N GLN A 168 -9.79 -29.58 43.89
CA GLN A 168 -9.03 -30.70 44.44
C GLN A 168 -9.52 -31.05 45.87
N PRO A 169 -9.56 -32.34 46.22
CA PRO A 169 -10.07 -32.76 47.52
C PRO A 169 -9.18 -32.22 48.64
N LEU A 170 -9.79 -31.53 49.60
CA LEU A 170 -9.12 -31.09 50.82
C LEU A 170 -8.55 -32.30 51.58
N GLY A 171 -7.41 -32.09 52.23
CA GLY A 171 -6.68 -33.13 52.96
C GLY A 171 -5.78 -34.00 52.09
N LEU A 172 -5.78 -33.85 50.76
CA LEU A 172 -4.83 -34.54 49.89
C LEU A 172 -3.39 -34.11 50.22
N ASP A 173 -2.55 -35.05 50.63
CA ASP A 173 -1.14 -34.83 50.93
C ASP A 173 -0.33 -34.66 49.65
N MET A 174 0.38 -33.54 49.53
CA MET A 174 1.22 -33.23 48.37
C MET A 174 2.41 -34.18 48.23
N LEU A 175 2.82 -34.84 49.33
CA LEU A 175 3.88 -35.85 49.32
C LEU A 175 3.40 -37.23 48.85
N SER A 176 2.11 -37.41 48.54
CA SER A 176 1.59 -38.69 48.03
C SER A 176 1.97 -38.96 46.57
N GLN A 177 2.30 -37.93 45.80
CA GLN A 177 2.67 -38.06 44.38
C GLN A 177 4.12 -37.66 44.12
N PRO A 178 4.93 -38.48 43.43
CA PRO A 178 6.33 -38.20 43.16
C PRO A 178 6.59 -36.88 42.43
N LEU A 179 5.77 -36.55 41.42
CA LEU A 179 5.94 -35.31 40.62
C LEU A 179 5.71 -34.04 41.45
N ARG A 180 4.74 -34.09 42.37
CA ARG A 180 4.42 -32.98 43.27
C ARG A 180 5.50 -32.84 44.33
N GLN A 181 5.88 -33.96 44.97
CA GLN A 181 6.97 -33.99 45.93
C GLN A 181 8.26 -33.40 45.34
N ALA A 182 8.62 -33.80 44.11
CA ALA A 182 9.82 -33.29 43.45
C ALA A 182 9.78 -31.75 43.25
N ALA A 183 8.61 -31.17 42.97
CA ALA A 183 8.45 -29.72 42.85
C ALA A 183 8.60 -29.02 44.22
N LEU A 184 7.97 -29.55 45.27
CA LEU A 184 8.12 -29.04 46.64
C LEU A 184 9.60 -29.09 47.08
N ASP A 185 10.30 -30.18 46.76
CA ASP A 185 11.70 -30.38 47.13
C ASP A 185 12.65 -29.37 46.45
N ARG A 186 12.35 -28.96 45.22
CA ARG A 186 13.09 -27.88 44.54
C ARG A 186 12.75 -26.50 45.08
N ALA A 187 11.52 -26.26 45.49
CA ALA A 187 11.06 -25.00 46.07
C ALA A 187 11.33 -24.85 47.57
N ARG A 188 12.35 -25.51 48.14
CA ARG A 188 12.60 -25.51 49.60
C ARG A 188 13.26 -24.24 50.14
N GLN A 189 13.80 -23.37 49.28
CA GLN A 189 14.59 -22.21 49.71
C GLN A 189 13.75 -20.91 49.77
N PRO A 190 14.05 -19.97 50.67
CA PRO A 190 13.38 -18.67 50.71
C PRO A 190 13.42 -17.95 49.35
N GLY A 191 12.25 -17.54 48.85
CA GLY A 191 12.11 -16.85 47.56
C GLY A 191 12.21 -17.75 46.32
N SER A 192 12.51 -19.05 46.48
CA SER A 192 12.48 -19.99 45.36
C SER A 192 11.05 -20.30 44.94
N MET A 193 10.87 -20.61 43.65
CA MET A 193 9.63 -21.16 43.12
C MET A 193 10.00 -22.33 42.21
N ALA A 194 9.16 -23.35 42.18
CA ALA A 194 9.35 -24.48 41.29
C ALA A 194 8.07 -24.86 40.56
N VAL A 195 8.22 -25.41 39.36
CA VAL A 195 7.12 -25.96 38.56
C VAL A 195 7.27 -27.46 38.48
N SER A 196 6.17 -28.21 38.52
CA SER A 196 6.19 -29.66 38.34
C SER A 196 6.38 -30.04 36.88
N ALA A 197 6.84 -31.27 36.65
CA ALA A 197 6.66 -31.88 35.33
C ALA A 197 5.16 -31.92 34.96
N PRO A 198 4.82 -32.05 33.66
CA PRO A 198 3.45 -32.06 33.19
C PRO A 198 2.64 -33.16 33.86
N LEU A 199 1.47 -32.80 34.40
CA LEU A 199 0.61 -33.72 35.13
C LEU A 199 -0.81 -33.70 34.57
N ASN A 200 -1.50 -34.82 34.78
CA ASN A 200 -2.91 -34.93 34.46
C ASN A 200 -3.72 -34.33 35.60
N LEU A 201 -4.43 -33.25 35.29
CA LEU A 201 -5.36 -32.62 36.20
C LEU A 201 -6.64 -33.46 36.27
N SER A 202 -6.98 -33.92 37.46
CA SER A 202 -8.26 -34.57 37.74
C SER A 202 -9.36 -33.52 37.94
N ASN A 203 -10.58 -33.84 37.55
CA ASN A 203 -11.78 -33.02 37.75
C ASN A 203 -11.78 -31.65 37.04
N VAL A 204 -11.12 -31.58 35.89
CA VAL A 204 -11.11 -30.41 34.98
C VAL A 204 -11.78 -30.81 33.66
N ASP A 205 -12.28 -29.84 32.90
CA ASP A 205 -12.77 -30.06 31.53
C ASP A 205 -11.74 -30.88 30.72
N PRO A 206 -12.17 -31.89 29.95
CA PRO A 206 -11.31 -32.67 29.05
C PRO A 206 -10.30 -31.83 28.26
N ALA A 207 -10.68 -30.62 27.83
CA ALA A 207 -9.84 -29.70 27.07
C ALA A 207 -8.65 -29.12 27.88
N PHE A 208 -8.69 -29.15 29.21
CA PHE A 208 -7.68 -28.59 30.11
C PHE A 208 -7.00 -29.65 31.01
N THR A 209 -7.14 -30.93 30.66
CA THR A 209 -6.64 -32.06 31.46
C THR A 209 -5.12 -32.09 31.64
N ARG A 210 -4.35 -31.43 30.76
CA ARG A 210 -2.90 -31.29 30.91
C ARG A 210 -2.53 -29.93 31.47
N GLY A 211 -1.72 -29.94 32.53
CA GLY A 211 -1.22 -28.73 33.17
C GLY A 211 0.03 -28.98 34.00
N VAL A 212 0.47 -27.91 34.66
CA VAL A 212 1.63 -27.90 35.55
C VAL A 212 1.23 -27.31 36.90
N LEU A 213 1.93 -27.72 37.95
CA LEU A 213 1.76 -27.19 39.29
C LEU A 213 2.94 -26.30 39.61
N MET A 214 2.68 -25.04 39.90
CA MET A 214 3.68 -24.10 40.38
C MET A 214 3.57 -23.97 41.90
N VAL A 215 4.70 -24.01 42.60
CA VAL A 215 4.77 -24.00 44.06
C VAL A 215 5.73 -22.93 44.56
N ALA A 216 5.37 -22.29 45.67
CA ALA A 216 6.22 -21.34 46.36
C ALA A 216 6.19 -21.59 47.88
N PRO A 217 7.34 -21.62 48.57
CA PRO A 217 7.44 -21.88 50.00
C PRO A 217 7.06 -20.64 50.80
N VAL A 218 6.37 -20.86 51.91
CA VAL A 218 6.06 -19.83 52.90
C VAL A 218 6.92 -20.05 54.14
N PHE A 219 7.52 -18.97 54.62
CA PHE A 219 8.33 -18.93 55.83
C PHE A 219 7.79 -17.85 56.76
N ALA A 220 7.76 -18.13 58.06
CA ALA A 220 7.46 -17.15 59.08
C ALA A 220 8.48 -15.98 59.02
N PRO A 221 8.03 -14.74 59.27
CA PRO A 221 8.92 -13.58 59.31
C PRO A 221 10.09 -13.79 60.27
N GLY A 222 11.32 -13.65 59.77
CA GLY A 222 12.55 -13.80 60.57
C GLY A 222 13.05 -15.23 60.77
N ASN A 223 12.36 -16.26 60.26
CA ASN A 223 12.80 -17.65 60.33
C ASN A 223 13.01 -18.26 58.93
N THR A 224 14.10 -17.88 58.27
CA THR A 224 14.47 -18.35 56.93
C THR A 224 15.45 -19.54 56.93
N ALA A 225 15.88 -19.99 58.12
CA ALA A 225 16.87 -21.05 58.28
C ALA A 225 16.25 -22.45 58.52
N SER A 226 14.95 -22.53 58.78
CA SER A 226 14.22 -23.80 58.99
C SER A 226 13.54 -24.31 57.72
N ALA A 227 12.87 -25.46 57.82
CA ALA A 227 11.94 -25.90 56.78
C ALA A 227 10.78 -24.89 56.60
N PRO A 228 10.16 -24.80 55.41
CA PRO A 228 9.03 -23.92 55.18
C PRO A 228 7.81 -24.34 56.00
N ASP A 229 7.04 -23.36 56.46
CA ASP A 229 5.80 -23.54 57.23
C ASP A 229 4.64 -24.07 56.36
N GLY A 230 4.81 -24.01 55.05
CA GLY A 230 3.91 -24.59 54.06
C GLY A 230 4.25 -24.12 52.66
N TYR A 231 3.38 -24.44 51.71
CA TYR A 231 3.50 -24.03 50.32
C TYR A 231 2.19 -23.42 49.83
N VAL A 232 2.29 -22.32 49.10
CA VAL A 232 1.22 -21.87 48.21
C VAL A 232 1.41 -22.51 46.84
N LEU A 233 0.30 -22.84 46.20
CA LEU A 233 0.30 -23.57 44.94
C LEU A 233 -0.60 -22.88 43.92
N ALA A 234 -0.19 -22.92 42.66
CA ALA A 234 -1.01 -22.56 41.51
C ALA A 234 -1.06 -23.74 40.53
N VAL A 235 -2.27 -24.09 40.10
CA VAL A 235 -2.51 -25.09 39.06
C VAL A 235 -2.71 -24.34 37.74
N ILE A 236 -1.83 -24.57 36.77
CA ILE A 236 -1.81 -23.82 35.51
C ILE A 236 -2.05 -24.78 34.35
N SER A 237 -3.02 -24.46 33.49
CA SER A 237 -3.20 -25.12 32.20
C SER A 237 -2.68 -24.21 31.09
N LEU A 238 -1.71 -24.65 30.30
CA LEU A 238 -1.19 -23.82 29.20
C LEU A 238 -2.25 -23.54 28.14
N GLN A 239 -3.16 -24.49 27.88
CA GLN A 239 -4.29 -24.28 26.98
C GLN A 239 -5.17 -23.11 27.43
N GLN A 240 -5.50 -23.04 28.72
CA GLN A 240 -6.29 -21.93 29.26
C GLN A 240 -5.49 -20.62 29.30
N LEU A 241 -4.21 -20.67 29.68
CA LEU A 241 -3.33 -19.50 29.69
C LEU A 241 -3.26 -18.84 28.32
N MET A 242 -3.34 -19.65 27.26
CA MET A 242 -3.31 -19.22 25.87
C MET A 242 -4.70 -18.88 25.28
N ALA A 243 -5.79 -19.48 25.77
CA ALA A 243 -7.13 -19.38 25.15
C ALA A 243 -7.69 -17.96 25.00
N GLU A 244 -7.37 -17.04 25.92
CA GLU A 244 -7.87 -15.66 25.84
C GLU A 244 -6.93 -14.77 25.02
N GLY A 245 -7.50 -14.04 24.04
CA GLY A 245 -6.78 -13.06 23.21
C GLY A 245 -6.00 -13.66 22.04
N LEU A 246 -6.13 -14.97 21.76
CA LEU A 246 -5.72 -15.54 20.48
C LEU A 246 -6.85 -15.37 19.44
N PRO A 247 -6.53 -15.06 18.17
CA PRO A 247 -7.52 -15.03 17.10
C PRO A 247 -8.21 -16.39 16.94
N SER A 248 -9.36 -16.40 16.26
CA SER A 248 -9.96 -17.67 15.84
C SER A 248 -8.96 -18.46 14.98
N PRO A 249 -8.90 -19.81 15.08
CA PRO A 249 -7.89 -20.60 14.36
C PRO A 249 -7.88 -20.37 12.84
N SER A 250 -9.03 -20.08 12.23
CA SER A 250 -9.14 -19.79 10.80
C SER A 250 -8.56 -18.43 10.39
N GLN A 251 -8.35 -17.51 11.34
CA GLN A 251 -7.85 -16.16 11.11
C GLN A 251 -6.49 -15.90 11.75
N ASP A 252 -5.94 -16.87 12.50
CA ASP A 252 -4.62 -16.70 13.11
C ASP A 252 -3.51 -16.93 12.07
N ASN A 253 -2.67 -15.91 11.92
CA ASN A 253 -1.53 -15.90 11.01
C ASN A 253 -0.36 -16.75 11.49
N LEU A 254 -0.36 -17.15 12.76
CA LEU A 254 0.73 -17.89 13.37
C LEU A 254 0.23 -19.19 13.98
N VAL A 255 1.05 -20.23 13.88
CA VAL A 255 0.88 -21.47 14.64
C VAL A 255 1.90 -21.46 15.76
N VAL A 256 1.43 -21.75 16.97
CA VAL A 256 2.21 -21.67 18.20
C VAL A 256 2.23 -23.03 18.88
N ARG A 257 3.41 -23.47 19.32
CA ARG A 257 3.61 -24.68 20.10
C ARG A 257 4.48 -24.39 21.31
N ILE A 258 4.08 -24.90 22.47
CA ILE A 258 4.88 -24.82 23.69
C ILE A 258 5.30 -26.23 24.08
N LEU A 259 6.60 -26.44 24.21
CA LEU A 259 7.21 -27.69 24.60
C LEU A 259 7.93 -27.54 25.93
N ASP A 260 7.83 -28.56 26.77
CA ASP A 260 8.61 -28.66 27.99
C ASP A 260 10.02 -29.20 27.68
N LEU A 261 11.06 -28.51 28.17
CA LEU A 261 12.46 -28.90 28.04
C LEU A 261 13.04 -29.57 29.30
N SER A 262 12.28 -29.64 30.39
CA SER A 262 12.76 -30.13 31.69
C SER A 262 12.95 -31.65 31.77
N GLY A 263 12.32 -32.42 30.87
CA GLY A 263 12.42 -33.88 30.83
C GLY A 263 13.77 -34.37 30.29
N GLN A 264 14.29 -35.48 30.84
CA GLN A 264 15.47 -36.18 30.33
C GLN A 264 15.21 -36.77 28.92
N GLY A 265 15.31 -35.93 27.88
CA GLY A 265 15.32 -36.33 26.46
C GLY A 265 13.95 -36.46 25.78
N ARG A 266 12.84 -36.20 26.46
CA ARG A 266 11.48 -36.28 25.86
C ARG A 266 10.82 -34.91 25.88
N ARG A 267 10.77 -34.25 24.73
CA ARG A 267 10.03 -32.99 24.54
C ARG A 267 8.54 -33.31 24.52
N GLU A 268 7.81 -32.87 25.54
CA GLU A 268 6.36 -33.03 25.61
C GLU A 268 5.69 -31.74 25.14
N VAL A 269 4.69 -31.86 24.25
CA VAL A 269 3.91 -30.72 23.76
C VAL A 269 2.83 -30.42 24.77
N LEU A 270 2.87 -29.23 25.37
CA LEU A 270 1.91 -28.79 26.37
C LEU A 270 0.82 -27.89 25.80
N PHE A 271 1.10 -27.25 24.69
CA PHE A 271 0.15 -26.44 23.94
C PHE A 271 0.46 -26.51 22.45
N GLN A 272 -0.60 -26.58 21.65
CA GLN A 272 -0.53 -26.40 20.21
C GLN A 272 -1.79 -25.66 19.76
N SER A 273 -1.61 -24.59 18.98
CA SER A 273 -2.72 -23.86 18.39
C SER A 273 -3.50 -24.73 17.40
N GLY A 274 -4.81 -24.50 17.29
CA GLY A 274 -5.71 -25.35 16.49
C GLY A 274 -5.69 -25.11 14.98
N ASN A 275 -4.76 -24.30 14.49
CA ASN A 275 -4.63 -23.92 13.09
C ASN A 275 -3.48 -24.66 12.38
N GLU A 276 -3.61 -24.84 11.07
CA GLU A 276 -2.63 -25.58 10.28
C GLU A 276 -1.39 -24.75 9.97
N GLY A 277 -0.22 -25.36 10.19
CA GLY A 277 1.08 -24.78 9.87
C GLY A 277 1.37 -24.87 8.39
N ALA A 278 1.93 -23.81 7.83
CA ALA A 278 2.44 -23.85 6.48
C ALA A 278 3.75 -24.65 6.42
N SER A 279 3.93 -25.44 5.36
CA SER A 279 5.19 -26.15 5.09
C SER A 279 6.26 -25.14 4.63
N THR A 280 6.93 -24.50 5.58
CA THR A 280 7.95 -23.47 5.32
C THR A 280 9.17 -23.68 6.23
N GLU A 281 10.31 -23.10 5.85
CA GLU A 281 11.50 -23.03 6.71
C GLU A 281 11.43 -21.89 7.74
N LEU A 282 10.46 -20.98 7.61
CA LEU A 282 10.28 -19.86 8.53
C LEU A 282 9.81 -20.39 9.88
N THR A 283 10.69 -20.34 10.86
CA THR A 283 10.42 -20.74 12.23
C THR A 283 11.12 -19.76 13.17
N ALA A 284 10.47 -19.47 14.29
CA ALA A 284 11.03 -18.67 15.37
C ALA A 284 10.88 -19.47 16.66
N SER A 285 12.01 -19.80 17.27
CA SER A 285 12.06 -20.54 18.54
C SER A 285 12.58 -19.64 19.64
N HIS A 286 11.81 -19.51 20.71
CA HIS A 286 12.15 -18.71 21.88
C HIS A 286 12.12 -19.55 23.15
N LEU A 287 12.89 -19.16 24.16
CA LEU A 287 12.88 -19.78 25.47
C LEU A 287 11.95 -18.98 26.39
N LEU A 288 10.95 -19.64 26.97
CA LEU A 288 10.07 -19.08 27.99
C LEU A 288 10.46 -19.66 29.35
N ARG A 289 10.48 -18.84 30.38
CA ARG A 289 10.80 -19.31 31.74
C ARG A 289 9.59 -19.18 32.65
N LEU A 290 9.24 -20.27 33.34
CA LEU A 290 8.25 -20.27 34.42
C LEU A 290 8.94 -20.80 35.69
N ALA A 291 9.28 -19.88 36.59
CA ALA A 291 10.08 -20.16 37.78
C ALA A 291 11.41 -20.89 37.49
N ASP A 292 11.52 -22.19 37.80
CA ASP A 292 12.71 -23.02 37.61
C ASP A 292 12.67 -23.87 36.34
N HIS A 293 11.61 -23.78 35.52
CA HIS A 293 11.46 -24.53 34.28
C HIS A 293 11.59 -23.63 33.05
N ASP A 294 12.32 -24.16 32.06
CA ASP A 294 12.46 -23.57 30.74
C ASP A 294 11.57 -24.34 29.74
N TYR A 295 10.83 -23.58 28.94
CA TYR A 295 9.93 -24.06 27.90
C TYR A 295 10.38 -23.53 26.55
N GLN A 296 10.26 -24.34 25.51
CA GLN A 296 10.48 -23.90 24.14
C GLN A 296 9.16 -23.44 23.52
N LEU A 297 9.12 -22.18 23.09
CA LEU A 297 8.04 -21.63 22.27
C LEU A 297 8.47 -21.69 20.81
N ASP A 298 7.80 -22.53 20.03
CA ASP A 298 7.96 -22.60 18.58
C ASP A 298 6.81 -21.87 17.90
N ILE A 299 7.15 -20.89 17.06
CA ILE A 299 6.24 -20.12 16.24
C ILE A 299 6.56 -20.38 14.78
N GLN A 300 5.53 -20.65 13.98
CA GLN A 300 5.64 -20.83 12.53
C GLN A 300 4.46 -20.14 11.84
N PRO A 301 4.58 -19.77 10.56
CA PRO A 301 3.46 -19.19 9.82
C PRO A 301 2.34 -20.21 9.61
N SER A 302 1.09 -19.74 9.67
CA SER A 302 -0.07 -20.53 9.29
C SER A 302 -0.29 -20.50 7.77
N LEU A 303 -1.17 -21.39 7.28
CA LEU A 303 -1.63 -21.32 5.88
C LEU A 303 -2.28 -19.96 5.55
N ALA A 304 -3.06 -19.39 6.47
CA ALA A 304 -3.70 -18.08 6.30
C ALA A 304 -2.68 -16.95 6.10
N PHE A 305 -1.56 -16.97 6.84
CA PHE A 305 -0.47 -16.01 6.63
C PHE A 305 0.16 -16.15 5.24
N MET A 306 0.37 -17.39 4.78
CA MET A 306 0.94 -17.63 3.46
C MET A 306 0.01 -17.12 2.35
N GLU A 307 -1.29 -17.36 2.48
CA GLU A 307 -2.30 -16.88 1.52
C GLU A 307 -2.40 -15.36 1.48
N ALA A 308 -2.44 -14.71 2.65
CA ALA A 308 -2.51 -13.25 2.77
C ALA A 308 -1.26 -12.54 2.21
N ASN A 309 -0.13 -13.24 2.13
CA ASN A 309 1.13 -12.68 1.64
C ASN A 309 1.55 -13.24 0.27
N ARG A 310 0.71 -13.96 -0.49
CA ARG A 310 1.09 -14.42 -1.84
C ARG A 310 1.37 -13.24 -2.77
N SER A 311 2.54 -13.20 -3.38
CA SER A 311 2.90 -12.21 -4.40
C SER A 311 2.90 -12.82 -5.80
N SER A 312 2.23 -12.16 -6.75
CA SER A 312 2.29 -12.47 -8.19
C SER A 312 3.33 -11.63 -8.94
N ALA A 313 4.07 -10.77 -8.24
CA ALA A 313 4.97 -9.79 -8.86
C ALA A 313 6.09 -10.43 -9.70
N VAL A 314 6.67 -11.54 -9.24
CA VAL A 314 7.71 -12.26 -9.98
C VAL A 314 7.19 -12.77 -11.33
N ASN A 315 5.99 -13.37 -11.34
CA ASN A 315 5.35 -13.85 -12.56
C ASN A 315 5.04 -12.68 -13.52
N ALA A 316 4.57 -11.55 -12.97
CA ALA A 316 4.31 -10.35 -13.76
C ALA A 316 5.59 -9.80 -14.40
N VAL A 317 6.70 -9.72 -13.66
CA VAL A 317 8.01 -9.28 -14.17
C VAL A 317 8.50 -10.18 -15.30
N VAL A 318 8.42 -11.51 -15.12
CA VAL A 318 8.83 -12.46 -16.16
C VAL A 318 7.98 -12.32 -17.43
N LEU A 319 6.66 -12.21 -17.29
CA LEU A 319 5.75 -12.08 -18.43
C LEU A 319 5.93 -10.75 -19.18
N LEU A 320 5.89 -9.62 -18.46
CA LEU A 320 6.01 -8.28 -19.05
C LEU A 320 7.43 -8.06 -19.62
N GLY A 321 8.47 -8.45 -18.89
CA GLY A 321 9.85 -8.31 -19.34
C GLY A 321 10.17 -9.20 -20.54
N GLY A 322 9.65 -10.43 -20.57
CA GLY A 322 9.74 -11.33 -21.71
C GLY A 322 9.05 -10.77 -22.96
N LEU A 323 7.83 -10.24 -22.80
CA LEU A 323 7.08 -9.59 -23.88
C LEU A 323 7.83 -8.36 -24.42
N LEU A 324 8.33 -7.50 -23.53
CA LEU A 324 9.09 -6.30 -23.91
C LEU A 324 10.38 -6.65 -24.65
N SER A 325 11.10 -7.67 -24.19
CA SER A 325 12.33 -8.15 -24.84
C SER A 325 12.06 -8.68 -26.25
N LEU A 326 10.95 -9.40 -26.43
CA LEU A 326 10.52 -9.92 -27.73
C LEU A 326 10.10 -8.79 -28.69
N LEU A 327 9.32 -7.82 -28.20
CA LEU A 327 8.92 -6.66 -29.00
C LEU A 327 10.10 -5.79 -29.43
N LEU A 328 11.06 -5.54 -28.52
CA LEU A 328 12.26 -4.78 -28.83
C LEU A 328 13.14 -5.50 -29.85
N SER A 329 13.29 -6.82 -29.70
CA SER A 329 14.01 -7.65 -30.66
C SER A 329 13.38 -7.59 -32.06
N ALA A 330 12.06 -7.71 -32.15
CA ALA A 330 11.32 -7.60 -33.41
C ALA A 330 11.45 -6.21 -34.04
N LEU A 331 11.40 -5.14 -33.24
CA LEU A 331 11.56 -3.76 -33.71
C LEU A 331 12.97 -3.53 -34.29
N LEU A 332 14.02 -3.96 -33.57
CA LEU A 332 15.40 -3.84 -34.03
C LEU A 332 15.65 -4.66 -35.29
N PHE A 333 15.08 -5.87 -35.37
CA PHE A 333 15.13 -6.67 -36.58
C PHE A 333 14.54 -5.91 -37.78
N SER A 334 13.37 -5.29 -37.59
CA SER A 334 12.70 -4.49 -38.62
C SER A 334 13.54 -3.29 -39.07
N LEU A 335 14.05 -2.50 -38.12
CA LEU A 335 14.83 -1.29 -38.40
C LEU A 335 16.15 -1.59 -39.12
N PHE A 336 16.91 -2.56 -38.64
CA PHE A 336 18.17 -2.94 -39.29
C PHE A 336 17.94 -3.63 -40.63
N GLY A 337 16.87 -4.43 -40.74
CA GLY A 337 16.46 -5.00 -42.03
C GLY A 337 16.10 -3.93 -43.06
N GLN A 338 15.39 -2.86 -42.66
CA GLN A 338 15.09 -1.72 -43.52
C GLN A 338 16.35 -0.95 -43.93
N ARG A 339 17.24 -0.66 -42.98
CA ARG A 339 18.50 0.05 -43.26
C ARG A 339 19.39 -0.72 -44.24
N GLN A 340 19.52 -2.03 -44.06
CA GLN A 340 20.34 -2.87 -44.95
C GLN A 340 19.78 -2.88 -46.37
N ARG A 341 18.44 -2.98 -46.52
CA ARG A 341 17.76 -2.83 -47.83
C ARG A 341 17.97 -1.45 -48.45
N ALA A 342 17.91 -0.39 -47.65
CA ALA A 342 18.10 0.98 -48.12
C ALA A 342 19.54 1.21 -48.61
N LEU A 343 20.54 0.75 -47.87
CA LEU A 343 21.96 0.86 -48.27
C LEU A 343 22.25 0.10 -49.56
N THR A 344 21.75 -1.13 -49.71
CA THR A 344 21.87 -1.87 -50.98
C THR A 344 21.22 -1.14 -52.15
N LEU A 345 20.10 -0.44 -51.92
CA LEU A 345 19.44 0.36 -52.95
C LEU A 345 20.24 1.62 -53.32
N VAL A 346 20.88 2.26 -52.34
CA VAL A 346 21.68 3.48 -52.52
C VAL A 346 22.99 3.17 -53.25
N GLU A 347 23.66 2.06 -52.95
CA GLU A 347 24.83 1.62 -53.72
C GLU A 347 24.49 1.34 -55.19
N GLN A 348 23.33 0.70 -55.43
CA GLN A 348 22.83 0.48 -56.78
C GLN A 348 22.54 1.82 -57.51
N ARG A 349 21.91 2.79 -56.83
CA ARG A 349 21.60 4.12 -57.37
C ARG A 349 22.81 5.03 -57.57
N THR A 350 23.82 4.96 -56.70
CA THR A 350 25.04 5.76 -56.83
C THR A 350 25.96 5.27 -57.95
N GLY A 351 25.90 3.96 -58.26
CA GLY A 351 26.45 3.41 -59.50
C GLY A 351 25.77 3.96 -60.76
N GLU A 352 24.44 4.07 -60.74
CA GLU A 352 23.64 4.66 -61.84
C GLU A 352 23.90 6.18 -62.01
N LEU A 353 24.10 6.92 -60.91
CA LEU A 353 24.36 8.37 -60.94
C LEU A 353 25.71 8.75 -61.58
N ARG A 354 26.76 7.92 -61.43
CA ARG A 354 28.05 8.14 -62.12
C ARG A 354 27.94 7.94 -63.64
N VAL A 355 26.99 7.11 -64.08
CA VAL A 355 26.64 6.96 -65.51
C VAL A 355 25.81 8.16 -66.00
N SER A 356 25.01 8.78 -65.12
CA SER A 356 24.20 9.97 -65.41
C SER A 356 25.02 11.26 -65.58
N GLU A 357 26.15 11.40 -64.88
CA GLU A 357 27.04 12.58 -65.03
C GLU A 357 27.66 12.66 -66.44
N GLN A 358 27.80 11.52 -67.12
CA GLN A 358 28.24 11.43 -68.51
C GLN A 358 27.11 11.77 -69.52
N SER A 359 25.85 11.75 -69.08
CA SER A 359 24.64 12.03 -69.87
C SER A 359 24.33 13.54 -70.00
N LEU A 360 25.04 14.41 -69.28
CA LEU A 360 24.98 15.87 -69.45
C LEU A 360 25.51 16.36 -70.82
N ARG A 361 26.13 15.47 -71.60
CA ARG A 361 26.46 15.71 -73.03
C ARG A 361 25.37 15.21 -73.99
N ASP A 362 24.45 14.37 -73.52
CA ASP A 362 23.28 13.90 -74.26
C ASP A 362 22.09 14.88 -74.16
N THR A 363 22.30 16.03 -73.52
CA THR A 363 21.33 17.12 -73.33
C THR A 363 20.66 17.59 -74.64
N HIS A 364 21.29 17.35 -75.78
CA HIS A 364 20.71 17.68 -77.09
C HIS A 364 19.79 16.58 -77.68
N ASN A 365 19.91 15.32 -77.23
CA ASN A 365 18.93 14.25 -77.46
C ASN A 365 17.77 14.30 -76.45
N GLN A 366 17.93 15.12 -75.40
CA GLN A 366 17.07 15.23 -74.22
C GLN A 366 15.67 15.80 -74.50
N LEU A 367 15.47 16.63 -75.53
CA LEU A 367 14.13 17.14 -75.87
C LEU A 367 13.18 16.05 -76.39
N ARG A 368 13.70 15.06 -77.12
CA ARG A 368 12.93 13.90 -77.58
C ARG A 368 12.73 12.87 -76.46
N SER A 369 13.68 12.78 -75.53
CA SER A 369 13.59 11.94 -74.32
C SER A 369 12.71 12.54 -73.21
N VAL A 370 12.49 13.86 -73.14
CA VAL A 370 11.65 14.52 -72.12
C VAL A 370 10.17 14.12 -72.26
N LEU A 371 9.66 13.95 -73.49
CA LEU A 371 8.30 13.48 -73.72
C LEU A 371 8.14 11.99 -73.36
N ASP A 372 9.16 11.15 -73.63
CA ASP A 372 9.16 9.71 -73.30
C ASP A 372 9.51 9.40 -71.84
N ALA A 373 10.25 10.26 -71.14
CA ALA A 373 10.69 10.06 -69.74
C ALA A 373 9.64 10.48 -68.70
N ALA A 374 8.64 11.30 -69.08
CA ALA A 374 7.52 11.69 -68.25
C ALA A 374 6.54 10.52 -68.04
N THR A 375 6.99 9.49 -67.32
CA THR A 375 6.23 8.24 -67.14
C THR A 375 5.31 8.22 -65.91
N GLN A 376 5.34 9.29 -65.10
CA GLN A 376 4.49 9.49 -63.93
C GLN A 376 3.30 10.43 -64.21
N VAL A 377 3.26 11.06 -65.37
CA VAL A 377 2.22 11.98 -65.81
C VAL A 377 1.79 11.57 -67.23
N ALA A 378 0.49 11.41 -67.46
CA ALA A 378 -0.02 11.12 -68.79
C ALA A 378 -0.08 12.41 -69.61
N ILE A 379 0.59 12.45 -70.75
CA ILE A 379 0.54 13.57 -71.70
C ILE A 379 -0.10 13.07 -72.99
N ILE A 380 -1.24 13.66 -73.33
CA ILE A 380 -2.06 13.28 -74.48
C ILE A 380 -2.30 14.52 -75.33
N ALA A 381 -1.76 14.55 -76.56
CA ALA A 381 -2.08 15.61 -77.51
C ALA A 381 -3.12 15.13 -78.52
N THR A 382 -4.04 16.00 -78.91
CA THR A 382 -5.11 15.70 -79.87
C THR A 382 -5.15 16.70 -81.01
N SER A 383 -5.71 16.31 -82.15
CA SER A 383 -6.08 17.24 -83.23
C SER A 383 -7.31 18.08 -82.85
N LEU A 384 -7.66 19.07 -83.68
CA LEU A 384 -8.90 19.85 -83.54
C LEU A 384 -10.19 19.00 -83.53
N ARG A 385 -10.14 17.75 -84.00
CA ARG A 385 -11.26 16.80 -83.97
C ARG A 385 -11.23 15.84 -82.76
N GLY A 386 -10.32 16.04 -81.82
CA GLY A 386 -10.20 15.22 -80.59
C GLY A 386 -9.46 13.89 -80.77
N VAL A 387 -9.05 13.54 -81.99
CA VAL A 387 -8.25 12.33 -82.28
C VAL A 387 -6.85 12.48 -81.70
N ILE A 388 -6.41 11.48 -80.94
CA ILE A 388 -5.12 11.49 -80.24
C ILE A 388 -3.97 11.41 -81.26
N SER A 389 -3.10 12.41 -81.24
CA SER A 389 -1.91 12.51 -82.09
C SER A 389 -0.63 12.19 -81.33
N THR A 390 -0.61 12.43 -80.01
CA THR A 390 0.52 12.10 -79.13
C THR A 390 0.01 11.39 -77.89
N PHE A 391 0.65 10.29 -77.53
CA PHE A 391 0.33 9.51 -76.34
C PHE A 391 1.65 9.02 -75.73
N ASN A 392 2.09 9.68 -74.66
CA ASN A 392 3.42 9.42 -74.10
C ASN A 392 3.45 8.13 -73.26
N ALA A 393 4.65 7.67 -72.91
CA ALA A 393 4.84 6.45 -72.10
C ALA A 393 4.16 6.52 -70.71
N GLY A 394 3.96 7.72 -70.16
CA GLY A 394 3.16 7.94 -68.95
C GLY A 394 1.69 7.62 -69.15
N ALA A 395 1.11 8.02 -70.29
CA ALA A 395 -0.27 7.71 -70.66
C ALA A 395 -0.45 6.20 -70.92
N GLU A 396 0.53 5.55 -71.57
CA GLU A 396 0.51 4.10 -71.80
C GLU A 396 0.46 3.31 -70.49
N ARG A 397 1.29 3.69 -69.51
CA ARG A 397 1.33 3.02 -68.20
C ARG A 397 0.09 3.31 -67.35
N MET A 398 -0.37 4.56 -67.36
CA MET A 398 -1.45 5.03 -66.51
C MET A 398 -2.81 4.49 -66.96
N LEU A 399 -3.01 4.32 -68.27
CA LEU A 399 -4.28 3.89 -68.88
C LEU A 399 -4.25 2.46 -69.44
N GLY A 400 -3.07 1.84 -69.54
CA GLY A 400 -2.92 0.44 -69.96
C GLY A 400 -3.04 0.21 -71.47
N TYR A 401 -3.04 1.28 -72.27
CA TYR A 401 -3.05 1.21 -73.74
C TYR A 401 -1.64 1.36 -74.30
N HIS A 402 -1.34 0.72 -75.44
CA HIS A 402 -0.13 1.05 -76.19
C HIS A 402 -0.43 2.21 -77.15
N SER A 403 0.49 3.15 -77.30
CA SER A 403 0.38 4.33 -78.17
C SER A 403 -0.01 4.00 -79.61
N ALA A 404 0.46 2.86 -80.15
CA ALA A 404 0.07 2.38 -81.49
C ALA A 404 -1.43 2.00 -81.61
N GLU A 405 -2.08 1.67 -80.50
CA GLU A 405 -3.51 1.33 -80.43
C GLU A 405 -4.40 2.57 -80.27
N VAL A 406 -3.81 3.70 -79.86
CA VAL A 406 -4.53 4.92 -79.47
C VAL A 406 -4.34 6.03 -80.50
N ILE A 407 -3.10 6.23 -80.95
CA ILE A 407 -2.74 7.32 -81.86
C ILE A 407 -3.46 7.12 -83.20
N GLY A 408 -4.23 8.13 -83.60
CA GLY A 408 -5.01 8.12 -84.84
C GLY A 408 -6.26 7.23 -84.81
N GLN A 409 -6.49 6.47 -83.72
CA GLN A 409 -7.60 5.51 -83.62
C GLN A 409 -8.65 5.89 -82.57
N LEU A 410 -8.22 6.42 -81.42
CA LEU A 410 -9.10 6.82 -80.32
C LEU A 410 -9.17 8.35 -80.17
N THR A 411 -10.26 8.81 -79.59
CA THR A 411 -10.44 10.20 -79.17
C THR A 411 -10.29 10.31 -77.66
N LEU A 412 -9.97 11.51 -77.15
CA LEU A 412 -9.80 11.71 -75.70
C LEU A 412 -11.09 11.44 -74.90
N GLU A 413 -12.26 11.58 -75.53
CA GLU A 413 -13.56 11.25 -74.93
C GLU A 413 -13.74 9.74 -74.67
N ASP A 414 -13.07 8.86 -75.42
CA ASP A 414 -13.12 7.41 -75.22
C ASP A 414 -12.40 6.98 -73.93
N LEU A 415 -11.51 7.83 -73.42
CA LEU A 415 -10.69 7.57 -72.24
C LEU A 415 -11.29 8.12 -70.94
N VAL A 416 -12.45 8.78 -71.01
CA VAL A 416 -13.14 9.40 -69.87
C VAL A 416 -14.49 8.74 -69.65
N LEU A 417 -14.92 8.60 -68.39
CA LEU A 417 -16.20 7.96 -68.06
C LEU A 417 -17.38 8.66 -68.78
N PRO A 418 -18.15 7.94 -69.64
CA PRO A 418 -19.19 8.57 -70.45
C PRO A 418 -20.28 9.30 -69.66
N GLN A 419 -20.56 8.83 -68.43
CA GLN A 419 -21.54 9.46 -67.55
C GLN A 419 -21.09 10.84 -67.05
N GLU A 420 -19.81 11.00 -66.69
CA GLU A 420 -19.23 12.30 -66.27
C GLU A 420 -19.22 13.28 -67.44
N LEU A 421 -18.83 12.80 -68.63
CA LEU A 421 -18.79 13.61 -69.84
C LEU A 421 -20.18 14.12 -70.24
N GLN A 422 -21.20 13.26 -70.19
CA GLN A 422 -22.58 13.64 -70.47
C GLN A 422 -23.15 14.59 -69.42
N ALA A 423 -22.83 14.39 -68.13
CA ALA A 423 -23.24 15.30 -67.06
C ALA A 423 -22.64 16.70 -67.27
N ARG A 424 -21.34 16.78 -67.61
CA ARG A 424 -20.67 18.05 -67.90
C ARG A 424 -21.22 18.71 -69.17
N ALA A 425 -21.46 17.94 -70.24
CA ALA A 425 -22.09 18.45 -71.46
C ALA A 425 -23.47 19.07 -71.21
N ARG A 426 -24.30 18.43 -70.37
CA ARG A 426 -25.61 18.97 -69.94
C ARG A 426 -25.46 20.26 -69.13
N ALA A 427 -24.54 20.28 -68.16
CA ALA A 427 -24.28 21.46 -67.33
C ALA A 427 -23.78 22.65 -68.17
N LEU A 428 -22.87 22.42 -69.10
CA LEU A 428 -22.35 23.45 -70.01
C LEU A 428 -23.38 23.90 -71.05
N SER A 429 -24.22 22.98 -71.55
CA SER A 429 -25.33 23.33 -72.45
C SER A 429 -26.35 24.25 -71.77
N GLN A 430 -26.64 23.99 -70.49
CA GLN A 430 -27.48 24.86 -69.68
C GLN A 430 -26.81 26.20 -69.39
N ARG A 431 -25.51 26.20 -69.05
CA ARG A 431 -24.74 27.41 -68.72
C ARG A 431 -24.60 28.36 -69.92
N TYR A 432 -24.37 27.82 -71.12
CA TYR A 432 -24.12 28.63 -72.34
C TYR A 432 -25.35 28.81 -73.24
N GLY A 433 -26.50 28.23 -72.89
CA GLY A 433 -27.75 28.37 -73.65
C GLY A 433 -27.69 27.84 -75.08
N ARG A 434 -26.74 26.95 -75.39
CA ARG A 434 -26.55 26.29 -76.68
C ARG A 434 -26.28 24.81 -76.45
N GLU A 435 -26.63 23.95 -77.41
CA GLU A 435 -26.30 22.53 -77.32
C GLU A 435 -24.78 22.33 -77.40
N VAL A 436 -24.18 21.80 -76.33
CA VAL A 436 -22.76 21.42 -76.26
C VAL A 436 -22.71 19.89 -76.34
N SER A 437 -22.08 19.36 -77.39
CA SER A 437 -21.93 17.91 -77.54
C SER A 437 -20.96 17.34 -76.50
N ALA A 438 -21.04 16.04 -76.23
CA ALA A 438 -20.10 15.35 -75.32
C ALA A 438 -18.63 15.60 -75.71
N ALA A 439 -18.31 15.51 -77.01
CA ALA A 439 -16.99 15.82 -77.56
C ALA A 439 -16.54 17.26 -77.29
N GLN A 440 -17.48 18.22 -77.29
CA GLN A 440 -17.18 19.63 -77.00
C GLN A 440 -17.07 19.91 -75.50
N ALA A 441 -17.73 19.14 -74.64
CA ALA A 441 -17.80 19.39 -73.20
C ALA A 441 -16.44 19.29 -72.48
N MET A 442 -15.51 18.50 -73.02
CA MET A 442 -14.14 18.40 -72.51
C MET A 442 -13.27 19.62 -72.84
N PHE A 443 -13.59 20.33 -73.91
CA PHE A 443 -12.77 21.42 -74.43
C PHE A 443 -13.45 22.79 -74.37
N ALA A 444 -14.75 22.85 -74.08
CA ALA A 444 -15.57 24.06 -74.21
C ALA A 444 -15.06 25.25 -73.37
N GLU A 445 -14.50 25.00 -72.19
CA GLU A 445 -13.95 26.05 -71.30
C GLU A 445 -12.61 26.59 -71.83
N THR A 446 -11.73 25.73 -72.35
CA THR A 446 -10.47 26.10 -73.04
C THR A 446 -10.68 27.05 -74.22
N VAL A 447 -11.82 26.94 -74.92
CA VAL A 447 -12.09 27.67 -76.18
C VAL A 447 -12.61 29.09 -75.94
N GLN A 448 -13.29 29.35 -74.81
CA GLN A 448 -13.99 30.63 -74.58
C GLN A 448 -13.35 31.53 -73.52
N GLU A 449 -12.70 30.98 -72.48
CA GLU A 449 -12.24 31.79 -71.35
C GLU A 449 -10.70 31.91 -71.27
N GLY A 450 -9.94 31.17 -72.08
CA GLY A 450 -8.47 31.29 -72.16
C GLY A 450 -7.69 30.81 -70.93
N GLU A 451 -8.37 30.59 -69.80
CA GLU A 451 -7.86 29.91 -68.61
C GLU A 451 -8.52 28.54 -68.50
N SER A 452 -7.72 27.51 -68.25
CA SER A 452 -8.23 26.16 -67.98
C SER A 452 -7.76 25.74 -66.61
N GLU A 453 -8.71 25.46 -65.72
CA GLU A 453 -8.40 24.92 -64.41
C GLU A 453 -8.30 23.38 -64.52
N PRO A 454 -7.31 22.77 -63.86
CA PRO A 454 -7.24 21.32 -63.74
C PRO A 454 -8.47 20.80 -62.99
N GLY A 455 -9.18 19.84 -63.59
CA GLY A 455 -10.34 19.20 -63.00
C GLY A 455 -10.08 17.74 -62.67
N GLU A 456 -10.78 17.20 -61.66
CA GLU A 456 -10.75 15.78 -61.37
C GLU A 456 -11.64 15.02 -62.34
N TRP A 457 -11.09 13.99 -62.97
CA TRP A 457 -11.78 13.15 -63.94
C TRP A 457 -11.52 11.67 -63.66
N THR A 458 -12.54 10.86 -63.91
CA THR A 458 -12.41 9.41 -63.88
C THR A 458 -12.03 8.90 -65.27
N LEU A 459 -10.76 8.50 -65.42
CA LEU A 459 -10.24 7.91 -66.65
C LEU A 459 -10.50 6.41 -66.69
N LEU A 460 -10.86 5.92 -67.87
CA LEU A 460 -11.09 4.50 -68.15
C LEU A 460 -9.79 3.84 -68.62
N ARG A 461 -9.39 2.76 -67.96
CA ARG A 461 -8.25 1.93 -68.37
C ARG A 461 -8.68 0.83 -69.34
N LYS A 462 -7.73 0.31 -70.11
CA LYS A 462 -7.96 -0.77 -71.09
C LYS A 462 -8.57 -2.05 -70.47
N ASP A 463 -8.26 -2.33 -69.21
CA ASP A 463 -8.78 -3.48 -68.47
C ASP A 463 -10.19 -3.27 -67.89
N GLY A 464 -10.80 -2.10 -68.16
CA GLY A 464 -12.12 -1.70 -67.65
C GLY A 464 -12.10 -1.12 -66.24
N SER A 465 -10.93 -1.03 -65.58
CA SER A 465 -10.81 -0.37 -64.28
C SER A 465 -10.77 1.16 -64.40
N HIS A 466 -11.10 1.84 -63.31
CA HIS A 466 -11.19 3.29 -63.27
C HIS A 466 -9.97 3.88 -62.56
N LEU A 467 -9.44 4.97 -63.09
CA LEU A 467 -8.38 5.76 -62.47
C LEU A 467 -8.86 7.19 -62.22
N LEU A 468 -8.75 7.66 -60.98
CA LEU A 468 -9.00 9.05 -60.66
C LEU A 468 -7.75 9.88 -60.96
N ALA A 469 -7.84 10.79 -61.93
CA ALA A 469 -6.73 11.65 -62.33
C ALA A 469 -7.16 13.12 -62.29
N ASN A 470 -6.25 13.98 -61.84
CA ASN A 470 -6.41 15.41 -62.04
C ASN A 470 -5.90 15.77 -63.44
N MET A 471 -6.78 16.24 -64.31
CA MET A 471 -6.49 16.51 -65.73
C MET A 471 -6.66 17.99 -66.05
N LEU A 472 -5.61 18.57 -66.61
CA LEU A 472 -5.61 19.89 -67.24
C LEU A 472 -5.61 19.72 -68.75
N VAL A 473 -6.48 20.44 -69.46
CA VAL A 473 -6.49 20.48 -70.93
C VAL A 473 -6.21 21.90 -71.38
N THR A 474 -5.25 22.08 -72.31
CA THR A 474 -4.88 23.38 -72.87
C THR A 474 -4.88 23.35 -74.39
N ALA A 475 -5.09 24.48 -75.06
CA ALA A 475 -4.96 24.57 -76.51
C ALA A 475 -3.48 24.50 -76.95
N VAL A 476 -3.19 23.75 -78.01
CA VAL A 476 -1.88 23.74 -78.68
C VAL A 476 -1.94 24.70 -79.87
N LEU A 477 -1.05 25.69 -79.86
CA LEU A 477 -0.91 26.67 -80.92
C LEU A 477 0.32 26.35 -81.78
N ASP A 478 0.26 26.63 -83.07
CA ASP A 478 1.43 26.57 -83.95
C ASP A 478 2.31 27.83 -83.85
N GLU A 479 3.42 27.87 -84.59
CA GLU A 479 4.38 28.98 -84.59
C GLU A 479 3.78 30.33 -85.05
N HIS A 480 2.61 30.30 -85.69
CA HIS A 480 1.88 31.48 -86.15
C HIS A 480 0.71 31.84 -85.20
N GLY A 481 0.59 31.14 -84.07
CA GLY A 481 -0.47 31.35 -83.08
C GLY A 481 -1.81 30.76 -83.47
N LEU A 482 -1.87 29.94 -84.52
CA LEU A 482 -3.10 29.26 -84.94
C LEU A 482 -3.32 28.00 -84.12
N TRP A 483 -4.57 27.77 -83.73
CA TRP A 483 -4.96 26.62 -82.93
C TRP A 483 -4.94 25.35 -83.77
N VAL A 484 -4.12 24.37 -83.36
CA VAL A 484 -3.89 23.12 -84.11
C VAL A 484 -4.32 21.86 -83.35
N GLY A 485 -4.63 21.98 -82.05
CA GLY A 485 -5.01 20.83 -81.24
C GLY A 485 -5.17 21.13 -79.75
N HIS A 486 -5.24 20.08 -78.94
CA HIS A 486 -5.27 20.19 -77.48
C HIS A 486 -4.18 19.35 -76.86
N LEU A 487 -3.73 19.74 -75.67
CA LEU A 487 -2.81 19.00 -74.83
C LEU A 487 -3.48 18.74 -73.48
N ALA A 488 -3.73 17.48 -73.17
CA ALA A 488 -4.20 17.02 -71.88
C ALA A 488 -3.02 16.47 -71.07
N ILE A 489 -2.90 16.93 -69.82
CA ILE A 489 -1.91 16.47 -68.85
C ILE A 489 -2.67 15.90 -67.65
N CYS A 490 -2.53 14.61 -67.38
CA CYS A 490 -3.21 13.91 -66.29
C CYS A 490 -2.21 13.40 -65.25
N ILE A 491 -2.47 13.69 -63.97
CA ILE A 491 -1.66 13.22 -62.83
C ILE A 491 -2.50 12.30 -61.95
N ASP A 492 -1.97 11.12 -61.63
CA ASP A 492 -2.58 10.22 -60.65
C ASP A 492 -2.45 10.81 -59.24
N VAL A 493 -3.58 10.97 -58.56
CA VAL A 493 -3.66 11.58 -57.22
C VAL A 493 -3.91 10.57 -56.09
N THR A 494 -3.89 9.26 -56.38
CA THR A 494 -4.18 8.23 -55.36
C THR A 494 -3.14 8.14 -54.23
N GLU A 495 -1.84 8.25 -54.52
CA GLU A 495 -0.78 8.12 -53.51
C GLU A 495 -0.64 9.35 -52.60
N ARG A 496 -0.78 10.55 -53.19
CA ARG A 496 -0.74 11.83 -52.46
C ARG A 496 -1.85 11.92 -51.39
N LYS A 497 -3.02 11.32 -51.64
CA LYS A 497 -4.14 11.30 -50.69
C LYS A 497 -3.85 10.35 -49.50
N ARG A 498 -3.24 9.18 -49.73
CA ARG A 498 -2.85 8.24 -48.66
C ARG A 498 -1.83 8.80 -47.68
N VAL A 499 -0.87 9.61 -48.15
CA VAL A 499 0.12 10.26 -47.27
C VAL A 499 -0.53 11.34 -46.39
N HIS A 500 -1.45 12.11 -46.95
CA HIS A 500 -2.18 13.15 -46.21
C HIS A 500 -3.10 12.54 -45.13
N GLU A 501 -3.77 11.42 -45.45
CA GLU A 501 -4.59 10.67 -44.50
C GLU A 501 -3.74 10.03 -43.37
N ALA A 502 -2.54 9.54 -43.67
CA ALA A 502 -1.62 8.98 -42.67
C ALA A 502 -1.08 10.04 -41.69
N LEU A 503 -0.78 11.25 -42.18
CA LEU A 503 -0.35 12.36 -41.33
C LEU A 503 -1.46 12.76 -40.36
N ALA A 504 -2.69 12.91 -40.87
CA ALA A 504 -3.86 13.23 -40.07
C ALA A 504 -4.19 12.14 -39.02
N ALA A 505 -3.93 10.87 -39.33
CA ALA A 505 -4.10 9.77 -38.39
C ALA A 505 -3.06 9.78 -37.26
N ARG A 506 -1.80 10.16 -37.56
CA ARG A 506 -0.73 10.30 -36.56
C ARG A 506 -1.01 11.44 -35.58
N ASP A 507 -1.41 12.60 -36.09
CA ASP A 507 -1.64 13.77 -35.24
C ASP A 507 -2.86 13.55 -34.32
N ARG A 508 -3.91 12.87 -34.81
CA ARG A 508 -5.03 12.41 -33.96
C ARG A 508 -4.62 11.38 -32.89
N LEU A 509 -3.62 10.54 -33.17
CA LEU A 509 -3.11 9.57 -32.19
C LEU A 509 -2.36 10.26 -31.06
N LEU A 510 -1.53 11.26 -31.39
CA LEU A 510 -0.80 12.05 -30.39
C LEU A 510 -1.76 12.85 -29.49
N GLU A 511 -2.83 13.42 -30.05
CA GLU A 511 -3.89 14.08 -29.28
C GLU A 511 -4.59 13.10 -28.32
N LYS A 512 -4.93 11.89 -28.79
CA LYS A 512 -5.55 10.86 -27.93
C LYS A 512 -4.64 10.40 -26.80
N LEU A 513 -3.36 10.14 -27.08
CA LEU A 513 -2.41 9.69 -26.06
C LEU A 513 -2.19 10.76 -24.98
N SER A 514 -2.16 12.04 -25.34
CA SER A 514 -2.06 13.12 -24.36
C SER A 514 -3.31 13.30 -23.50
N ALA A 515 -4.49 12.90 -24.00
CA ALA A 515 -5.75 12.99 -23.28
C ALA A 515 -5.98 11.83 -22.29
N GLU A 516 -5.31 10.69 -22.49
CA GLU A 516 -5.45 9.50 -21.65
C GLU A 516 -4.48 9.44 -20.46
N VAL A 517 -3.49 10.35 -20.38
CA VAL A 517 -2.58 10.44 -19.23
C VAL A 517 -3.32 11.05 -18.03
N PRO A 518 -3.42 10.35 -16.89
CA PRO A 518 -4.05 10.91 -15.69
C PRO A 518 -3.23 12.08 -15.16
N GLY A 519 -3.79 13.29 -15.27
CA GLY A 519 -3.13 14.55 -14.93
C GLY A 519 -3.09 15.53 -16.10
N GLY A 520 -2.30 16.59 -15.97
CA GLY A 520 -2.17 17.64 -16.98
C GLY A 520 -0.74 17.73 -17.51
N ILE A 521 -0.54 17.55 -18.82
CA ILE A 521 0.75 17.75 -19.48
C ILE A 521 0.82 19.20 -19.98
N TYR A 522 1.92 19.88 -19.70
CA TYR A 522 2.04 21.28 -20.06
C TYR A 522 3.46 21.68 -20.47
N GLN A 523 3.53 22.76 -21.24
CA GLN A 523 4.72 23.57 -21.42
C GLN A 523 4.45 24.94 -20.82
N PHE A 524 5.29 25.38 -19.89
CA PHE A 524 5.19 26.68 -19.25
C PHE A 524 6.34 27.57 -19.71
N HIS A 525 6.04 28.81 -20.07
CA HIS A 525 7.00 29.79 -20.56
C HIS A 525 7.07 30.97 -19.60
N LEU A 526 8.27 31.41 -19.26
CA LEU A 526 8.51 32.60 -18.43
C LEU A 526 9.54 33.52 -19.10
N ASP A 527 9.08 34.73 -19.42
CA ASP A 527 9.89 35.78 -20.01
C ASP A 527 10.69 36.56 -18.96
N ARG A 528 11.73 37.27 -19.41
CA ARG A 528 12.51 38.19 -18.56
C ARG A 528 11.69 39.35 -18.02
N ASP A 529 10.69 39.78 -18.77
CA ASP A 529 9.76 40.85 -18.38
C ASP A 529 8.74 40.37 -17.32
N GLY A 530 8.80 39.08 -16.94
CA GLY A 530 7.92 38.49 -15.94
C GLY A 530 6.57 38.01 -16.48
N HIS A 531 6.33 38.19 -17.79
CA HIS A 531 5.20 37.57 -18.48
C HIS A 531 5.34 36.04 -18.48
N SER A 532 4.22 35.35 -18.28
CA SER A 532 4.20 33.89 -18.22
C SER A 532 2.95 33.31 -18.85
N CYS A 533 3.09 32.24 -19.62
CA CYS A 533 1.97 31.55 -20.26
C CYS A 533 2.24 30.05 -20.41
N PHE A 534 1.22 29.27 -20.74
CA PHE A 534 1.33 27.86 -21.03
C PHE A 534 1.29 27.63 -22.56
N SER A 535 2.44 27.60 -23.23
CA SER A 535 2.53 27.44 -24.70
C SER A 535 1.82 26.16 -25.18
N TYR A 536 1.83 25.13 -24.35
CA TYR A 536 1.05 23.92 -24.53
C TYR A 536 0.37 23.53 -23.21
N ALA A 537 -0.88 23.12 -23.29
CA ALA A 537 -1.67 22.65 -22.16
C ALA A 537 -2.62 21.56 -22.68
N SER A 538 -2.53 20.35 -22.13
CA SER A 538 -3.49 19.29 -22.42
C SER A 538 -4.86 19.59 -21.80
N GLU A 539 -5.92 18.91 -22.25
CA GLU A 539 -7.26 19.04 -21.65
C GLU A 539 -7.28 18.69 -20.15
N GLY A 540 -6.37 17.83 -19.67
CA GLY A 540 -6.24 17.51 -18.24
C GLY A 540 -5.89 18.73 -17.35
N LEU A 541 -5.36 19.83 -17.91
CA LEU A 541 -5.19 21.07 -17.16
C LEU A 541 -6.52 21.75 -16.83
N ARG A 542 -7.56 21.52 -17.63
CA ARG A 542 -8.93 22.00 -17.35
C ARG A 542 -9.46 21.34 -16.08
N ASP A 543 -9.24 20.04 -15.91
CA ASP A 543 -9.67 19.31 -14.72
C ASP A 543 -8.90 19.74 -13.46
N ILE A 544 -7.61 20.05 -13.61
CA ILE A 544 -6.74 20.45 -12.49
C ILE A 544 -7.02 21.88 -12.02
N TYR A 545 -7.27 22.82 -12.94
CA TYR A 545 -7.42 24.23 -12.58
C TYR A 545 -8.80 24.81 -12.81
N GLU A 546 -9.75 24.11 -13.45
CA GLU A 546 -11.05 24.65 -13.91
C GLU A 546 -10.89 25.94 -14.73
N ILE A 547 -9.91 25.95 -15.63
CA ILE A 547 -9.62 27.05 -16.56
C ILE A 547 -9.51 26.46 -17.96
N ASP A 548 -10.03 27.18 -18.94
CA ASP A 548 -9.86 26.79 -20.34
C ASP A 548 -8.38 26.84 -20.75
N PRO A 549 -7.80 25.73 -21.25
CA PRO A 549 -6.41 25.70 -21.74
C PRO A 549 -6.09 26.79 -22.78
N GLN A 550 -7.08 27.25 -23.56
CA GLN A 550 -6.88 28.33 -24.52
C GLN A 550 -6.52 29.66 -23.84
N ARG A 551 -7.14 29.95 -22.68
CA ARG A 551 -6.84 31.17 -21.91
C ARG A 551 -5.44 31.11 -21.30
N LEU A 552 -4.98 29.92 -20.95
CA LEU A 552 -3.66 29.69 -20.36
C LEU A 552 -2.52 29.90 -21.37
N ARG A 553 -2.79 29.76 -22.67
CA ARG A 553 -1.82 30.06 -23.74
C ARG A 553 -1.45 31.52 -23.85
N GLU A 554 -2.36 32.40 -23.45
CA GLU A 554 -2.14 33.84 -23.47
C GLU A 554 -1.53 34.33 -22.16
N ASP A 555 -2.06 33.89 -21.01
CA ASP A 555 -1.59 34.35 -19.69
C ASP A 555 -1.81 33.28 -18.60
N ALA A 556 -0.75 32.98 -17.85
CA ALA A 556 -0.76 32.04 -16.73
C ALA A 556 -1.25 32.65 -15.40
N THR A 557 -1.55 33.95 -15.34
CA THR A 557 -2.00 34.64 -14.11
C THR A 557 -3.21 33.96 -13.48
N ALA A 558 -4.15 33.49 -14.31
CA ALA A 558 -5.34 32.78 -13.85
C ALA A 558 -5.04 31.50 -13.05
N VAL A 559 -3.93 30.80 -13.34
CA VAL A 559 -3.49 29.64 -12.54
C VAL A 559 -3.00 30.06 -11.17
N PHE A 560 -2.20 31.13 -11.11
CA PHE A 560 -1.69 31.65 -9.84
C PHE A 560 -2.82 32.16 -8.93
N GLU A 561 -3.91 32.68 -9.49
CA GLU A 561 -5.11 33.07 -8.72
C GLU A 561 -5.85 31.87 -8.12
N ARG A 562 -5.70 30.66 -8.68
CA ARG A 562 -6.27 29.43 -8.13
C ARG A 562 -5.42 28.82 -7.04
N ILE A 563 -4.14 29.20 -6.89
CA ILE A 563 -3.28 28.67 -5.82
C ILE A 563 -3.73 29.25 -4.47
N HIS A 564 -3.76 28.41 -3.44
CA HIS A 564 -4.12 28.84 -2.10
C HIS A 564 -3.21 29.98 -1.61
N PRO A 565 -3.75 31.03 -0.94
CA PRO A 565 -2.98 32.21 -0.54
C PRO A 565 -1.69 31.89 0.25
N ASP A 566 -1.75 30.91 1.16
CA ASP A 566 -0.59 30.49 1.95
C ASP A 566 0.54 29.86 1.12
N ASP A 567 0.21 29.25 -0.03
CA ASP A 567 1.17 28.54 -0.87
C ASP A 567 1.70 29.40 -2.02
N LEU A 568 0.97 30.44 -2.43
CA LEU A 568 1.25 31.24 -3.61
C LEU A 568 2.67 31.85 -3.61
N ALA A 569 3.08 32.45 -2.50
CA ALA A 569 4.39 33.08 -2.39
C ALA A 569 5.53 32.06 -2.53
N ARG A 570 5.37 30.89 -1.90
CA ARG A 570 6.32 29.77 -1.95
C ARG A 570 6.43 29.21 -3.37
N VAL A 571 5.30 28.93 -4.01
CA VAL A 571 5.27 28.38 -5.37
C VAL A 571 5.93 29.34 -6.35
N ARG A 572 5.61 30.64 -6.31
CA ARG A 572 6.27 31.65 -7.18
C ARG A 572 7.79 31.71 -6.97
N ALA A 573 8.24 31.68 -5.71
CA ALA A 573 9.66 31.69 -5.39
C ALA A 573 10.37 30.44 -5.93
N SER A 574 9.76 29.26 -5.81
CA SER A 574 10.32 28.00 -6.32
C SER A 574 10.46 27.98 -7.84
N ILE A 575 9.47 28.52 -8.58
CA ILE A 575 9.51 28.63 -10.05
C ILE A 575 10.63 29.60 -10.45
N ARG A 576 10.75 30.75 -9.77
CA ARG A 576 11.82 31.72 -10.03
C ARG A 576 13.20 31.12 -9.77
N TYR A 577 13.36 30.41 -8.64
CA TYR A 577 14.60 29.71 -8.32
C TYR A 577 14.97 28.70 -9.41
N SER A 578 13.99 27.92 -9.89
CA SER A 578 14.18 26.98 -11.00
C SER A 578 14.60 27.68 -12.30
N ALA A 579 14.02 28.85 -12.61
CA ALA A 579 14.40 29.65 -13.78
C ALA A 579 15.85 30.14 -13.69
N ASP A 580 16.23 30.71 -12.55
CA ASP A 580 17.53 31.34 -12.34
C ASP A 580 18.67 30.31 -12.32
N HIS A 581 18.41 29.09 -11.84
CA HIS A 581 19.41 28.03 -11.67
C HIS A 581 19.29 26.88 -12.68
N LEU A 582 18.25 26.89 -13.53
CA LEU A 582 17.90 25.79 -14.45
C LEU A 582 17.81 24.42 -13.75
N THR A 583 17.27 24.37 -12.55
CA THR A 583 17.06 23.13 -11.79
C THR A 583 15.66 22.58 -12.01
N PRO A 584 15.44 21.24 -12.05
CA PRO A 584 14.11 20.66 -12.08
C PRO A 584 13.18 21.26 -11.02
N TRP A 585 11.98 21.65 -11.42
CA TRP A 585 10.97 22.20 -10.53
C TRP A 585 10.06 21.07 -10.01
N ARG A 586 9.93 20.96 -8.69
CA ARG A 586 9.05 20.00 -8.03
C ARG A 586 8.38 20.66 -6.84
N GLU A 587 7.06 20.68 -6.82
CA GLU A 587 6.30 21.27 -5.73
C GLU A 587 4.98 20.57 -5.45
N GLU A 588 4.55 20.62 -4.19
CA GLU A 588 3.20 20.27 -3.74
C GLU A 588 2.54 21.52 -3.17
N TYR A 589 1.33 21.81 -3.65
CA TYR A 589 0.59 23.00 -3.25
C TYR A 589 -0.91 22.81 -3.41
N ARG A 590 -1.64 23.66 -2.70
CA ARG A 590 -3.10 23.63 -2.70
C ARG A 590 -3.65 24.59 -3.75
N VAL A 591 -4.72 24.18 -4.41
CA VAL A 591 -5.51 25.01 -5.32
C VAL A 591 -6.95 25.08 -4.83
N VAL A 592 -7.58 26.25 -4.98
CA VAL A 592 -8.98 26.51 -4.63
C VAL A 592 -9.75 26.63 -5.93
N LEU A 593 -10.50 25.58 -6.25
CA LEU A 593 -11.30 25.50 -7.47
C LEU A 593 -12.74 25.98 -7.21
N PRO A 594 -13.35 26.73 -8.15
CA PRO A 594 -14.72 27.20 -8.02
C PRO A 594 -15.77 26.10 -7.80
N ALA A 595 -15.67 24.96 -8.50
CA ALA A 595 -16.65 23.88 -8.40
C ALA A 595 -16.17 22.73 -7.48
N ALA A 596 -14.95 22.24 -7.67
CA ALA A 596 -14.42 21.09 -6.94
C ALA A 596 -13.83 21.42 -5.55
N GLY A 597 -13.77 22.70 -5.18
CA GLY A 597 -13.25 23.16 -3.90
C GLY A 597 -11.73 23.02 -3.79
N MET A 598 -11.23 22.81 -2.56
CA MET A 598 -9.80 22.71 -2.29
C MET A 598 -9.23 21.38 -2.79
N ARG A 599 -8.14 21.43 -3.58
CA ARG A 599 -7.41 20.27 -4.08
C ARG A 599 -5.91 20.39 -3.83
N TRP A 600 -5.23 19.26 -3.72
CA TRP A 600 -3.78 19.18 -3.63
C TRP A 600 -3.19 18.78 -4.97
N ILE A 601 -2.30 19.61 -5.51
CA ILE A 601 -1.64 19.38 -6.79
C ILE A 601 -0.14 19.14 -6.55
N ARG A 602 0.39 18.13 -7.23
CA ARG A 602 1.83 17.92 -7.39
C ARG A 602 2.23 18.32 -8.80
N GLY A 603 3.23 19.20 -8.90
CA GLY A 603 3.82 19.57 -10.18
C GLY A 603 5.28 19.15 -10.27
N GLU A 604 5.65 18.59 -11.42
CA GLU A 604 7.03 18.27 -11.76
C GLU A 604 7.34 18.76 -13.17
N ALA A 605 8.43 19.51 -13.32
CA ALA A 605 8.82 20.05 -14.61
C ALA A 605 10.32 20.21 -14.78
N THR A 606 10.80 20.04 -16.01
CA THR A 606 12.22 20.20 -16.37
C THR A 606 12.40 21.51 -17.14
N PRO A 607 13.24 22.45 -16.66
CA PRO A 607 13.52 23.69 -17.37
C PRO A 607 14.46 23.47 -18.55
N GLU A 608 14.26 24.26 -19.59
CA GLU A 608 15.13 24.42 -20.74
C GLU A 608 15.27 25.92 -21.06
N PRO A 609 16.49 26.39 -21.41
CA PRO A 609 16.68 27.75 -21.85
C PRO A 609 15.98 27.98 -23.19
N ALA A 610 15.19 29.05 -23.29
CA ALA A 610 14.49 29.46 -24.51
C ALA A 610 15.15 30.70 -25.15
N GLU A 611 14.67 31.11 -26.32
CA GLU A 611 15.17 32.29 -27.02
C GLU A 611 15.09 33.56 -26.14
N GLN A 612 16.04 34.49 -26.34
CA GLN A 612 16.12 35.77 -25.60
C GLN A 612 16.26 35.66 -24.06
N GLY A 613 16.65 34.49 -23.55
CA GLY A 613 16.90 34.29 -22.13
C GLY A 613 15.63 34.12 -21.28
N ALA A 614 14.54 33.72 -21.92
CA ALA A 614 13.37 33.14 -21.29
C ALA A 614 13.64 31.68 -20.85
N THR A 615 12.78 31.13 -20.00
CA THR A 615 12.84 29.72 -19.60
C THR A 615 11.55 29.01 -20.01
N LEU A 616 11.68 27.82 -20.60
CA LEU A 616 10.57 26.94 -20.96
C LEU A 616 10.65 25.69 -20.08
N TRP A 617 9.55 25.27 -19.48
CA TRP A 617 9.48 24.03 -18.73
C TRP A 617 8.57 23.04 -19.42
N HIS A 618 9.02 21.80 -19.51
CA HIS A 618 8.19 20.65 -19.88
C HIS A 618 7.80 19.90 -18.61
N GLY A 619 6.50 19.84 -18.31
CA GLY A 619 6.05 19.32 -17.03
C GLY A 619 4.73 18.57 -17.09
N TYR A 620 4.45 17.90 -15.98
CA TYR A 620 3.16 17.30 -15.72
C TYR A 620 2.66 17.69 -14.33
N LEU A 621 1.34 17.78 -14.20
CA LEU A 621 0.62 18.06 -12.96
C LEU A 621 -0.28 16.88 -12.63
N THR A 622 -0.39 16.53 -11.36
CA THR A 622 -1.25 15.45 -10.90
C THR A 622 -2.03 15.89 -9.66
N ASP A 623 -3.33 15.58 -9.62
CA ASP A 623 -4.13 15.73 -8.39
C ASP A 623 -3.76 14.61 -7.41
N ILE A 624 -3.26 15.00 -6.24
CA ILE A 624 -2.87 14.10 -5.15
C ILE A 624 -3.80 14.26 -3.94
N SER A 625 -4.98 14.85 -4.11
CA SER A 625 -5.96 15.05 -3.03
C SER A 625 -6.37 13.75 -2.34
N ASP A 626 -6.62 12.69 -3.11
CA ASP A 626 -6.95 11.37 -2.55
C ASP A 626 -5.78 10.78 -1.76
N LEU A 627 -4.55 10.94 -2.26
CA LEU A 627 -3.34 10.50 -1.56
C LEU A 627 -3.16 11.24 -0.24
N LYS A 628 -3.36 12.56 -0.22
CA LYS A 628 -3.27 13.39 1.00
C LYS A 628 -4.37 13.06 2.00
N ARG A 629 -5.60 12.80 1.53
CA ARG A 629 -6.70 12.34 2.40
C ARG A 629 -6.37 11.00 3.06
N VAL A 630 -5.84 10.04 2.29
CA VAL A 630 -5.42 8.74 2.84
C VAL A 630 -4.24 8.90 3.80
N GLU A 631 -3.28 9.79 3.51
CA GLU A 631 -2.17 10.10 4.41
C GLU A 631 -2.66 10.70 5.74
N GLU A 632 -3.61 11.64 5.69
CA GLU A 632 -4.24 12.23 6.87
C GLU A 632 -5.09 11.22 7.65
N GLU A 633 -5.85 10.35 6.96
CA GLU A 633 -6.60 9.26 7.58
C GLU A 633 -5.66 8.26 8.26
N LEU A 634 -4.55 7.86 7.62
CA LEU A 634 -3.53 7.01 8.23
C LEU A 634 -2.87 7.67 9.43
N ARG A 635 -2.62 8.98 9.36
CA ARG A 635 -2.06 9.75 10.48
C ARG A 635 -3.04 9.87 11.64
N ALA A 636 -4.34 10.07 11.35
CA ALA A 636 -5.40 10.07 12.34
C ALA A 636 -5.50 8.68 13.01
N LEU A 637 -5.55 7.61 12.23
CA LEU A 637 -5.59 6.22 12.73
C LEU A 637 -4.33 5.83 13.54
N SER A 638 -3.19 6.47 13.28
CA SER A 638 -1.95 6.24 14.03
C SER A 638 -1.97 6.89 15.42
N VAL A 639 -2.78 7.93 15.63
CA VAL A 639 -2.72 8.82 16.81
C VAL A 639 -4.03 8.87 17.61
N THR A 640 -5.18 8.54 17.02
CA THR A 640 -6.49 8.57 17.67
C THR A 640 -7.11 7.18 17.78
N ASP A 641 -8.00 7.01 18.76
CA ASP A 641 -8.82 5.82 18.96
C ASP A 641 -10.03 5.86 18.02
N SER A 642 -10.18 4.83 17.19
CA SER A 642 -11.19 4.79 16.12
C SER A 642 -12.64 4.77 16.63
N LEU A 643 -12.87 4.33 17.87
CA LEU A 643 -14.21 4.27 18.45
C LEU A 643 -14.64 5.60 19.05
N THR A 644 -13.75 6.26 19.78
CA THR A 644 -14.05 7.41 20.64
C THR A 644 -13.58 8.75 20.07
N GLY A 645 -12.64 8.75 19.11
CA GLY A 645 -12.10 9.94 18.47
C GLY A 645 -11.09 10.73 19.30
N ILE A 646 -10.81 10.32 20.55
CA ILE A 646 -9.76 10.89 21.39
C ILE A 646 -8.41 10.22 21.09
N HIS A 647 -7.32 10.66 21.72
CA HIS A 647 -6.00 10.11 21.43
C HIS A 647 -5.87 8.65 21.87
N ASN A 648 -5.05 7.86 21.17
CA ASN A 648 -4.82 6.46 21.51
C ASN A 648 -3.63 6.27 22.48
N ARG A 649 -3.42 5.04 22.94
CA ARG A 649 -2.32 4.67 23.84
C ARG A 649 -0.94 5.07 23.32
N ARG A 650 -0.71 4.96 22.01
CA ARG A 650 0.59 5.29 21.41
C ARG A 650 0.91 6.77 21.55
N TYR A 651 -0.05 7.64 21.22
CA TYR A 651 0.12 9.08 21.37
C TYR A 651 0.33 9.48 22.83
N PHE A 652 -0.40 8.85 23.76
CA PHE A 652 -0.20 9.07 25.20
C PHE A 652 1.26 8.84 25.61
N GLN A 653 1.85 7.71 25.22
CA GLN A 653 3.22 7.35 25.58
C GLN A 653 4.26 8.32 25.00
N GLU A 654 4.12 8.68 23.72
CA GLU A 654 5.00 9.65 23.06
C GLU A 654 4.92 11.02 23.74
N ARG A 655 3.70 11.45 24.11
CA ARG A 655 3.46 12.74 24.73
C ARG A 655 3.89 12.80 26.19
N LEU A 656 3.63 11.75 26.97
CA LEU A 656 4.09 11.61 28.35
C LEU A 656 5.61 11.70 28.42
N LYS A 657 6.32 10.97 27.55
CA LYS A 657 7.79 11.03 27.49
C LYS A 657 8.29 12.47 27.26
N THR A 658 7.70 13.16 26.29
CA THR A 658 8.07 14.54 25.95
C THR A 658 7.84 15.50 27.11
N GLU A 659 6.69 15.41 27.78
CA GLU A 659 6.36 16.29 28.90
C GLU A 659 7.13 15.94 30.18
N LEU A 660 7.48 14.68 30.39
CA LEU A 660 8.34 14.26 31.51
C LEU A 660 9.77 14.81 31.36
N GLU A 661 10.35 14.73 30.14
CA GLU A 661 11.64 15.34 29.82
C GLU A 661 11.61 16.87 30.00
N ARG A 662 10.46 17.50 29.75
CA ARG A 662 10.28 18.94 29.95
C ARG A 662 10.14 19.30 31.42
N ALA A 663 9.30 18.57 32.16
CA ALA A 663 9.12 18.72 33.61
C ALA A 663 10.45 18.58 34.36
N GLN A 664 11.27 17.61 33.96
CA GLN A 664 12.60 17.39 34.54
C GLN A 664 13.60 18.51 34.22
N ARG A 665 13.55 19.11 33.04
CA ARG A 665 14.44 20.21 32.63
C ARG A 665 14.03 21.55 33.24
N ASP A 666 12.75 21.87 33.18
CA ASP A 666 12.21 23.20 33.48
C ASP A 666 11.64 23.29 34.91
N SER A 667 11.72 22.20 35.70
CA SER A 667 11.11 22.08 37.03
C SER A 667 9.61 22.44 37.02
N GLN A 668 8.91 21.99 35.97
CA GLN A 668 7.47 22.20 35.82
C GLN A 668 6.68 21.06 36.44
N ASP A 669 5.51 21.39 37.01
CA ASP A 669 4.59 20.38 37.53
C ASP A 669 4.00 19.53 36.40
N LEU A 670 3.84 18.24 36.66
CA LEU A 670 3.18 17.30 35.75
C LEU A 670 2.34 16.36 36.59
N ALA A 671 1.13 16.03 36.14
CA ALA A 671 0.28 15.06 36.80
C ALA A 671 -0.48 14.22 35.77
N VAL A 672 -0.93 13.05 36.21
CA VAL A 672 -1.77 12.14 35.43
C VAL A 672 -3.02 11.78 36.23
N ILE A 673 -4.12 11.63 35.51
CA ILE A 673 -5.39 11.13 36.04
C ILE A 673 -5.73 9.90 35.22
N MET A 674 -5.85 8.75 35.87
CA MET A 674 -6.37 7.54 35.25
C MET A 674 -7.82 7.36 35.67
N LEU A 675 -8.66 6.88 34.75
CA LEU A 675 -10.06 6.59 35.02
C LEU A 675 -10.51 5.32 34.32
N ASP A 676 -11.37 4.57 35.01
CA ASP A 676 -11.92 3.31 34.55
C ASP A 676 -13.43 3.28 34.77
N ILE A 677 -14.19 2.91 33.74
CA ILE A 677 -15.65 2.89 33.81
C ILE A 677 -16.10 1.70 34.66
N ASP A 678 -16.84 1.99 35.74
CA ASP A 678 -17.31 0.97 36.65
C ASP A 678 -18.31 0.04 35.97
N HIS A 679 -18.10 -1.27 36.13
CA HIS A 679 -19.00 -2.32 35.62
C HIS A 679 -19.25 -2.27 34.11
N PHE A 680 -18.32 -1.73 33.31
CA PHE A 680 -18.51 -1.62 31.86
C PHE A 680 -18.74 -2.98 31.18
N LYS A 681 -18.04 -4.04 31.61
CA LYS A 681 -18.32 -5.41 31.16
C LYS A 681 -19.80 -5.82 31.35
N ARG A 682 -20.40 -5.49 32.49
CA ARG A 682 -21.82 -5.77 32.75
C ARG A 682 -22.76 -4.98 31.84
N ILE A 683 -22.38 -3.74 31.49
CA ILE A 683 -23.12 -2.94 30.50
C ILE A 683 -23.09 -3.63 29.14
N ASN A 684 -21.92 -4.10 28.69
CA ASN A 684 -21.79 -4.85 27.44
C ASN A 684 -22.58 -6.15 27.46
N ASP A 685 -22.52 -6.91 28.56
CA ASP A 685 -23.20 -8.20 28.69
C ASP A 685 -24.74 -8.03 28.71
N LEU A 686 -25.24 -6.93 29.28
CA LEU A 686 -26.68 -6.68 29.43
C LEU A 686 -27.32 -5.97 28.22
N TYR A 687 -26.61 -5.02 27.61
CA TYR A 687 -27.15 -4.15 26.56
C TYR A 687 -26.49 -4.35 25.19
N GLY A 688 -25.46 -5.19 25.10
CA GLY A 688 -24.69 -5.46 23.89
C GLY A 688 -23.59 -4.43 23.62
N HIS A 689 -22.59 -4.83 22.83
CA HIS A 689 -21.41 -4.03 22.54
C HIS A 689 -21.72 -2.67 21.89
N ALA A 690 -22.75 -2.58 21.04
CA ALA A 690 -23.12 -1.31 20.40
C ALA A 690 -23.58 -0.24 21.41
N VAL A 691 -24.20 -0.66 22.52
CA VAL A 691 -24.60 0.24 23.61
C VAL A 691 -23.40 0.61 24.48
N GLY A 692 -22.49 -0.33 24.74
CA GLY A 692 -21.21 -0.02 25.39
C GLY A 692 -20.38 1.00 24.60
N ASP A 693 -20.32 0.87 23.28
CA ASP A 693 -19.68 1.83 22.39
C ASP A 693 -20.29 3.24 22.50
N HIS A 694 -21.62 3.32 22.63
CA HIS A 694 -22.32 4.58 22.88
C HIS A 694 -21.95 5.18 24.24
N VAL A 695 -21.86 4.36 25.29
CA VAL A 695 -21.43 4.81 26.62
C VAL A 695 -20.01 5.39 26.57
N LEU A 696 -19.07 4.71 25.91
CA LEU A 696 -17.70 5.19 25.76
C LEU A 696 -17.64 6.54 25.02
N ARG A 697 -18.38 6.68 23.91
CA ARG A 697 -18.46 7.94 23.15
C ARG A 697 -19.06 9.08 23.98
N SER A 698 -20.16 8.83 24.70
CA SER A 698 -20.83 9.82 25.54
C SER A 698 -19.91 10.30 26.67
N LEU A 699 -19.22 9.37 27.34
CA LEU A 699 -18.24 9.68 28.37
C LEU A 699 -17.09 10.53 27.83
N CYS A 700 -16.55 10.17 26.67
CA CYS A 700 -15.46 10.91 26.05
C CYS A 700 -15.87 12.35 25.73
N GLN A 701 -17.07 12.55 25.16
CA GLN A 701 -17.59 13.88 24.88
C GLN A 701 -17.72 14.72 26.16
N ARG A 702 -18.22 14.14 27.26
CA ARG A 702 -18.39 14.84 28.55
C ARG A 702 -17.06 15.27 29.15
N ILE A 703 -16.07 14.39 29.14
CA ILE A 703 -14.73 14.67 29.69
C ILE A 703 -14.03 15.73 28.84
N ASN A 704 -14.07 15.61 27.51
CA ASN A 704 -13.37 16.52 26.61
C ASN A 704 -13.83 17.98 26.73
N HIS A 705 -15.09 18.24 27.10
CA HIS A 705 -15.61 19.60 27.32
C HIS A 705 -15.05 20.28 28.59
N ARG A 706 -14.49 19.52 29.53
CA ARG A 706 -13.95 20.03 30.80
C ARG A 706 -12.43 20.17 30.79
N LEU A 707 -11.76 19.56 29.82
CA LEU A 707 -10.30 19.59 29.70
C LEU A 707 -9.83 20.86 28.98
N ARG A 708 -8.63 21.33 29.35
CA ARG A 708 -7.98 22.46 28.69
C ARG A 708 -7.33 22.00 27.39
N ARG A 709 -7.05 22.95 26.48
CA ARG A 709 -6.29 22.67 25.24
C ARG A 709 -4.91 22.05 25.47
N THR A 710 -4.33 22.24 26.64
CA THR A 710 -3.01 21.69 27.03
C THR A 710 -3.09 20.28 27.59
N ASP A 711 -4.26 19.87 28.09
CA ASP A 711 -4.46 18.56 28.67
C ASP A 711 -4.63 17.54 27.55
N VAL A 712 -4.11 16.33 27.76
CA VAL A 712 -4.12 15.29 26.74
C VAL A 712 -4.98 14.15 27.23
N PHE A 713 -6.10 13.92 26.53
CA PHE A 713 -7.04 12.87 26.87
C PHE A 713 -6.91 11.68 25.93
N CYS A 714 -6.69 10.51 26.52
CA CYS A 714 -6.37 9.29 25.80
C CYS A 714 -7.22 8.11 26.27
N ARG A 715 -7.49 7.18 25.35
CA ARG A 715 -7.98 5.84 25.67
C ARG A 715 -6.82 4.85 25.57
N LEU A 716 -6.61 4.06 26.63
CA LEU A 716 -5.54 3.06 26.67
C LEU A 716 -5.99 1.72 26.08
N GLY A 717 -7.27 1.39 26.25
CA GLY A 717 -7.92 0.18 25.75
C GLY A 717 -9.17 -0.14 26.57
N GLY A 718 -10.15 -0.83 25.96
CA GLY A 718 -11.37 -1.24 26.68
C GLY A 718 -12.10 -0.06 27.34
N GLU A 719 -12.21 -0.09 28.66
CA GLU A 719 -12.87 0.91 29.52
C GLU A 719 -11.90 1.88 30.23
N GLU A 720 -10.61 1.81 29.91
CA GLU A 720 -9.54 2.56 30.58
C GLU A 720 -9.13 3.81 29.81
N PHE A 721 -9.09 4.94 30.51
CA PHE A 721 -8.70 6.23 29.97
C PHE A 721 -7.66 6.93 30.84
N MET A 722 -6.94 7.86 30.22
CA MET A 722 -5.94 8.68 30.90
C MET A 722 -6.00 10.13 30.46
N VAL A 723 -5.79 11.03 31.42
CA VAL A 723 -5.61 12.46 31.21
C VAL A 723 -4.20 12.84 31.67
N LEU A 724 -3.37 13.35 30.75
CA LEU A 724 -2.12 14.01 31.07
C LEU A 724 -2.39 15.48 31.33
N CYS A 725 -1.89 16.01 32.44
CA CYS A 725 -2.09 17.39 32.87
C CYS A 725 -0.75 18.13 32.98
N PRO A 726 -0.18 18.62 31.86
CA PRO A 726 1.06 19.41 31.90
C PRO A 726 0.86 20.72 32.69
N GLY A 727 1.83 21.10 33.52
CA GLY A 727 1.78 22.30 34.35
C GLY A 727 0.82 22.21 35.55
N SER A 728 0.41 21.00 35.93
CA SER A 728 -0.48 20.75 37.07
C SER A 728 0.18 19.81 38.08
N ASN A 729 0.13 20.17 39.36
CA ASN A 729 0.56 19.32 40.46
C ASN A 729 -0.55 18.33 40.85
N ALA A 730 -0.25 17.43 41.79
CA ALA A 730 -1.20 16.41 42.27
C ALA A 730 -2.54 17.02 42.75
N GLU A 731 -2.51 18.10 43.52
CA GLU A 731 -3.71 18.76 44.06
C GLU A 731 -4.64 19.32 42.97
N ARG A 732 -4.05 19.98 41.96
CA ARG A 732 -4.82 20.52 40.83
C ARG A 732 -5.40 19.41 39.97
N ALA A 733 -4.64 18.34 39.75
CA ALA A 733 -5.12 17.17 39.04
C ALA A 733 -6.24 16.45 39.83
N TYR A 734 -6.14 16.41 41.16
CA TYR A 734 -7.18 15.84 42.02
C TYR A 734 -8.48 16.65 41.94
N THR A 735 -8.37 17.98 41.96
CA THR A 735 -9.51 18.88 41.76
C THR A 735 -10.17 18.66 40.38
N LEU A 736 -9.38 18.57 39.32
CA LEU A 736 -9.88 18.27 37.98
C LEU A 736 -10.56 16.89 37.93
N ALA A 737 -9.97 15.87 38.55
CA ALA A 737 -10.56 14.54 38.61
C ALA A 737 -11.92 14.54 39.32
N LEU A 738 -12.09 15.32 40.40
CA LEU A 738 -13.38 15.51 41.07
C LEU A 738 -14.43 16.18 40.16
N GLU A 739 -14.03 17.20 39.40
CA GLU A 739 -14.92 17.86 38.44
C GLU A 739 -15.36 16.90 37.31
N LEU A 740 -14.42 16.11 36.79
CA LEU A 740 -14.70 15.08 35.78
C LEU A 740 -15.66 14.03 36.34
N TRP A 741 -15.37 13.51 37.53
CA TRP A 741 -16.20 12.53 38.23
C TRP A 741 -17.63 13.05 38.48
N GLN A 742 -17.78 14.28 39.01
CA GLN A 742 -19.10 14.90 39.17
C GLN A 742 -19.81 15.11 37.82
N GLY A 743 -19.06 15.49 36.79
CA GLY A 743 -19.57 15.64 35.43
C GLY A 743 -20.20 14.35 34.88
N LEU A 744 -19.54 13.20 35.07
CA LEU A 744 -20.07 11.90 34.67
C LEU A 744 -21.34 11.51 35.43
N ARG A 745 -21.42 11.86 36.72
CA ARG A 745 -22.60 11.57 37.57
C ARG A 745 -23.79 12.52 37.36
N SER A 746 -23.63 13.59 36.60
CA SER A 746 -24.66 14.64 36.53
C SER A 746 -25.81 14.31 35.57
N MET A 747 -25.62 13.38 34.64
CA MET A 747 -26.65 12.98 33.68
C MET A 747 -26.55 11.49 33.32
N PRO A 748 -27.68 10.77 33.24
CA PRO A 748 -27.68 9.40 32.76
C PRO A 748 -27.28 9.32 31.28
N VAL A 749 -26.78 8.15 30.87
CA VAL A 749 -26.60 7.81 29.46
C VAL A 749 -27.90 7.18 28.95
N ASP A 750 -28.39 7.69 27.82
CA ASP A 750 -29.64 7.22 27.21
C ASP A 750 -29.61 5.70 26.98
N GLY A 751 -30.66 5.02 27.43
CA GLY A 751 -30.80 3.57 27.29
C GLY A 751 -30.03 2.70 28.30
N VAL A 752 -29.15 3.28 29.14
CA VAL A 752 -28.35 2.53 30.13
C VAL A 752 -28.61 3.02 31.56
N GLY A 753 -28.75 4.32 31.78
CA GLY A 753 -28.90 4.93 33.09
C GLY A 753 -27.61 5.58 33.60
N MET A 754 -27.43 5.62 34.92
CA MET A 754 -26.26 6.27 35.53
C MET A 754 -25.00 5.41 35.35
N VAL A 755 -23.98 5.98 34.73
CA VAL A 755 -22.66 5.36 34.55
C VAL A 755 -21.67 6.05 35.46
N THR A 756 -20.94 5.28 36.25
CA THR A 756 -19.93 5.78 37.19
C THR A 756 -18.53 5.37 36.74
N ALA A 757 -17.51 6.03 37.28
CA ALA A 757 -16.12 5.70 37.01
C ALA A 757 -15.28 5.86 38.28
N SER A 758 -14.24 5.05 38.37
CA SER A 758 -13.22 5.08 39.43
C SER A 758 -11.99 5.83 38.91
N PHE A 759 -11.52 6.83 39.66
CA PHE A 759 -10.41 7.69 39.26
C PHE A 759 -9.20 7.52 40.19
N GLY A 760 -8.00 7.55 39.61
CA GLY A 760 -6.72 7.51 40.29
C GLY A 760 -5.84 8.68 39.86
N VAL A 761 -5.32 9.45 40.82
CA VAL A 761 -4.55 10.68 40.55
C VAL A 761 -3.13 10.57 41.08
N ALA A 762 -2.15 10.95 40.26
CA ALA A 762 -0.75 11.00 40.66
C ALA A 762 -0.03 12.24 40.09
N GLY A 763 0.68 12.97 40.96
CA GLY A 763 1.63 14.01 40.55
C GLY A 763 3.05 13.45 40.37
N TRP A 764 3.74 13.91 39.33
CA TRP A 764 5.13 13.60 39.07
C TRP A 764 6.04 14.19 40.14
N ARG A 765 6.97 13.38 40.65
CA ARG A 765 7.98 13.77 41.63
C ARG A 765 9.35 13.91 40.95
N PRO A 766 10.21 14.86 41.36
CA PRO A 766 11.54 15.02 40.76
C PRO A 766 12.35 13.72 40.79
N GLY A 767 12.84 13.28 39.63
CA GLY A 767 13.61 12.02 39.48
C GLY A 767 12.75 10.76 39.30
N GLU A 768 11.42 10.89 39.31
CA GLU A 768 10.49 9.79 39.04
C GLU A 768 10.38 9.50 37.53
N GLY A 769 10.46 8.23 37.15
CA GLY A 769 10.23 7.80 35.77
C GLY A 769 8.74 7.69 35.42
N ALA A 770 8.43 7.63 34.12
CA ALA A 770 7.06 7.51 33.62
C ALA A 770 6.32 6.29 34.21
N ASP A 771 6.96 5.12 34.30
CA ASP A 771 6.34 3.89 34.80
C ASP A 771 5.92 4.00 36.27
N ALA A 772 6.75 4.64 37.10
CA ALA A 772 6.45 4.85 38.52
C ALA A 772 5.28 5.82 38.73
N LEU A 773 5.20 6.90 37.93
CA LEU A 773 4.09 7.83 37.93
C LEU A 773 2.76 7.14 37.54
N LEU A 774 2.80 6.32 36.48
CA LEU A 774 1.63 5.57 36.02
C LEU A 774 1.18 4.51 37.02
N LEU A 775 2.11 3.77 37.63
CA LEU A 775 1.81 2.77 38.65
C LEU A 775 1.07 3.37 39.85
N ARG A 776 1.41 4.60 40.25
CA ARG A 776 0.71 5.31 41.32
C ARG A 776 -0.71 5.72 40.93
N ALA A 777 -0.90 6.18 39.70
CA ALA A 777 -2.23 6.49 39.19
C ALA A 777 -3.12 5.23 39.12
N ASP A 778 -2.54 4.10 38.67
CA ASP A 778 -3.19 2.79 38.67
C ASP A 778 -3.57 2.31 40.07
N SER A 779 -2.63 2.43 41.01
CA SER A 779 -2.89 2.13 42.43
C SER A 779 -4.05 2.98 42.99
N GLY A 780 -4.20 4.21 42.53
CA GLY A 780 -5.34 5.07 42.86
C GLY A 780 -6.67 4.53 42.32
N VAL A 781 -6.75 4.15 41.04
CA VAL A 781 -7.96 3.53 40.47
C VAL A 781 -8.29 2.22 41.19
N TYR A 782 -7.29 1.42 41.52
CA TYR A 782 -7.47 0.17 42.27
C TYR A 782 -8.04 0.43 43.68
N ALA A 783 -7.50 1.41 44.40
CA ALA A 783 -8.02 1.84 45.69
C ALA A 783 -9.47 2.33 45.59
N ALA A 784 -9.79 3.11 44.55
CA ALA A 784 -11.15 3.59 44.30
C ALA A 784 -12.13 2.42 44.10
N LYS A 785 -11.72 1.42 43.31
CA LYS A 785 -12.51 0.20 43.07
C LYS A 785 -12.72 -0.62 44.34
N GLN A 786 -11.70 -0.76 45.19
CA GLN A 786 -11.81 -1.49 46.47
C GLN A 786 -12.70 -0.77 47.49
N ALA A 787 -12.61 0.56 47.55
CA ALA A 787 -13.34 1.35 48.53
C ALA A 787 -14.84 1.51 48.19
N GLY A 788 -15.31 0.89 47.11
CA GLY A 788 -16.71 0.85 46.71
C GLY A 788 -17.02 1.46 45.34
N ARG A 789 -15.98 1.75 44.52
CA ARG A 789 -16.08 2.40 43.19
C ARG A 789 -16.63 3.82 43.27
N ASP A 790 -16.87 4.43 42.10
CA ASP A 790 -17.57 5.70 41.94
C ASP A 790 -16.98 6.82 42.82
N ARG A 791 -15.67 7.01 42.72
CA ARG A 791 -14.91 7.99 43.51
C ARG A 791 -13.57 8.33 42.89
N VAL A 792 -12.91 9.33 43.48
CA VAL A 792 -11.55 9.76 43.16
C VAL A 792 -10.61 9.46 44.31
N GLU A 793 -9.59 8.65 44.04
CA GLU A 793 -8.50 8.34 44.97
C GLU A 793 -7.16 8.82 44.38
N GLY A 794 -6.19 9.11 45.25
CA GLY A 794 -4.89 9.64 44.82
C GLY A 794 -4.18 10.41 45.94
N GLU A 795 -3.11 11.10 45.60
CA GLU A 795 -2.43 12.01 46.55
C GLU A 795 -3.37 13.14 46.95
N GLN A 796 -3.89 13.05 48.17
CA GLN A 796 -4.65 14.12 48.80
C GLN A 796 -3.69 15.22 49.26
N PRO A 797 -4.13 16.50 49.26
CA PRO A 797 -3.38 17.60 49.88
C PRO A 797 -3.05 17.34 51.36
#